data_AF-A0A1U9MJK4-F1
#
_entry.id   AF-A0A1U9MJK4-F1
#
_cell.length_a   1.000
_cell.length_b   1.000
_cell.length_c   1.000
_cell.angle_alpha   90.00
_cell.angle_beta   90.00
_cell.angle_gamma   90.00
#
_symmetry.space_group_name_H-M   'P 1'
#
loop_
_entity.id
_entity.type
_entity.pdbx_description
1 polymer ?
#
loop_
_entity_poly.entity_id
_entity_poly.type
_entity_poly.pdbx_seq_one_letter_code
_entity_poly.pdbx_strand_id
1 'polypeptide(L)'
;MAEKIISFIMSGGVGTRLWPLSREDFPKQFHDLSGKGSMVSGTVKRMNARPSGHGPIFLIASEAHEYRLRHDIAGLPLNGGRPIFEPLGRNTAAAVALATAITLAEYGDRLILVAPSDHEISTDDDFWKTIHEGEEAARSGRIVVFGIHPDKPETGYGYVETGQEKNGVYDVIRFVEKPDVETAKKYLQSGNFLWNSGIFLFSAATMKKAFLEFQPEIWNKTVEALKSAHTDISGTWLNYEHYAAIPSDSVDYAIMEHVKDIALVPARFHWNDLGSWQSLLNQQSSPTPPDENGNVIIGDVVAINCHGSYLRSEAGLLSAVGLHNMAVVATTDATFVAPVKESQNVRDVVATLEKAGRLETKFTPAADKIPQSGAYLTRVEHWLFDEALPLWSTRGVDEKGGFYEALGFDSMPVLRAKRMRTMARQIYAFAMAGEMGWDGPYKELIDHGLEFIGKNGRTDRGGWVLQLSQDGKVLDATEDSYDQACVLLALAHAHRVGNKKALPLAMETFSFIDLHLADKNGKGFFENAKGDGEKTFRRSNPHMHLFESFMAWYDVTGDRDYLERAERIVDLFKEHFFDEDSWTLAEYYDGNWQRAASPEGDICEPGHHFEWSSLLVDFSKKTNDRSVIKLAKKLYASAVANGLNRKTGLAYNTISRHGMPIDTNSRSWPQTEAIKAALALDGNDGPDLKPEIEARVGRLFRWHIDAAPKGLWIDLISENGRAIAEDVPASIFYHMITALTQYRKFAQHWKLG
;
A
#
# COMPACT_ATOMS: atom_id res chain seq x y z
N MET A 1 4.65 45.65 15.21
CA MET A 1 4.72 44.18 15.14
C MET A 1 5.85 43.84 14.19
N ALA A 2 6.81 43.01 14.59
CA ALA A 2 7.86 42.56 13.68
C ALA A 2 7.21 41.89 12.46
N GLU A 3 7.65 42.24 11.26
CA GLU A 3 7.09 41.70 10.03
C GLU A 3 7.44 40.20 9.91
N LYS A 4 6.45 39.38 9.61
CA LYS A 4 6.58 37.92 9.57
C LYS A 4 7.13 37.47 8.21
N ILE A 5 8.19 36.66 8.23
CA ILE A 5 8.64 35.91 7.04
C ILE A 5 7.70 34.72 6.86
N ILE A 6 7.21 34.50 5.64
CA ILE A 6 6.41 33.32 5.30
C ILE A 6 7.36 32.22 4.86
N SER A 7 7.33 31.07 5.53
CA SER A 7 8.27 29.97 5.25
C SER A 7 7.62 28.89 4.40
N PHE A 8 8.30 28.46 3.34
CA PHE A 8 7.89 27.35 2.49
C PHE A 8 8.96 26.28 2.49
N ILE A 9 8.58 25.07 2.88
CA ILE A 9 9.44 23.89 2.92
C ILE A 9 9.14 23.04 1.68
N MET A 10 10.14 22.82 0.84
CA MET A 10 10.02 21.97 -0.35
C MET A 10 10.30 20.51 0.02
N SER A 11 9.31 19.64 -0.17
CA SER A 11 9.32 18.25 0.27
C SER A 11 8.76 17.26 -0.77
N GLY A 12 8.60 17.68 -2.03
CA GLY A 12 8.07 16.85 -3.13
C GLY A 12 9.11 15.95 -3.82
N GLY A 13 10.39 16.01 -3.42
CA GLY A 13 11.46 15.21 -4.03
C GLY A 13 11.41 13.73 -3.65
N VAL A 14 11.93 12.86 -4.52
CA VAL A 14 11.94 11.40 -4.29
C VAL A 14 13.24 10.88 -3.67
N GLY A 15 14.38 11.54 -3.89
CA GLY A 15 15.62 11.26 -3.15
C GLY A 15 16.28 9.89 -3.40
N THR A 16 16.28 9.35 -4.62
CA THR A 16 16.69 7.96 -4.93
C THR A 16 18.16 7.58 -4.71
N ARG A 17 19.03 8.52 -4.32
CA ARG A 17 20.49 8.28 -4.17
C ARG A 17 20.86 7.43 -2.95
N LEU A 18 19.92 7.19 -2.04
CA LEU A 18 20.08 6.38 -0.84
C LEU A 18 19.32 5.05 -0.92
N TRP A 19 19.04 4.53 -2.12
CA TRP A 19 18.49 3.18 -2.26
C TRP A 19 19.44 2.15 -1.61
N PRO A 20 18.94 1.24 -0.74
CA PRO A 20 17.56 0.76 -0.63
C PRO A 20 16.74 1.43 0.48
N LEU A 21 17.28 2.40 1.21
CA LEU A 21 16.55 3.14 2.25
C LEU A 21 15.54 4.10 1.64
N SER A 22 15.99 4.96 0.72
CA SER A 22 15.11 5.93 0.05
C SER A 22 14.53 5.33 -1.22
N ARG A 23 13.19 5.33 -1.30
CA ARG A 23 12.41 4.80 -2.43
C ARG A 23 11.33 5.80 -2.84
N GLU A 24 10.63 5.52 -3.94
CA GLU A 24 9.57 6.39 -4.44
C GLU A 24 8.48 6.71 -3.42
N ASP A 25 8.04 5.71 -2.66
CA ASP A 25 6.98 5.81 -1.65
C ASP A 25 7.46 6.23 -0.25
N PHE A 26 8.77 6.14 0.01
CA PHE A 26 9.40 6.61 1.25
C PHE A 26 10.72 7.34 0.98
N PRO A 27 10.63 8.57 0.42
CA PRO A 27 11.80 9.40 0.16
C PRO A 27 12.59 9.79 1.40
N LYS A 28 13.87 10.11 1.19
CA LYS A 28 14.85 10.44 2.24
C LYS A 28 14.37 11.46 3.28
N GLN A 29 13.54 12.43 2.91
CA GLN A 29 13.08 13.48 3.84
C GLN A 29 12.20 12.96 4.98
N PHE A 30 11.62 11.76 4.82
CA PHE A 30 10.82 11.09 5.85
C PHE A 30 11.65 10.13 6.71
N HIS A 31 12.93 9.91 6.37
CA HIS A 31 13.83 9.07 7.18
C HIS A 31 14.46 9.89 8.31
N ASP A 32 14.71 9.22 9.43
CA ASP A 32 15.62 9.74 10.45
C ASP A 32 17.06 9.38 10.08
N LEU A 33 17.75 10.33 9.45
CA LEU A 33 19.14 10.18 9.03
C LEU A 33 20.13 10.88 9.96
N SER A 34 19.65 11.67 10.94
CA SER A 34 20.51 12.42 11.87
C SER A 34 20.25 12.14 13.35
N GLY A 35 19.33 11.23 13.65
CA GLY A 35 18.97 10.79 15.00
C GLY A 35 18.01 11.73 15.73
N LYS A 36 17.34 12.64 15.02
CA LYS A 36 16.51 13.74 15.58
C LYS A 36 15.06 13.69 15.08
N GLY A 37 14.63 12.57 14.51
CA GLY A 37 13.38 12.41 13.78
C GLY A 37 13.54 12.70 12.29
N SER A 38 12.43 12.68 11.53
CA SER A 38 12.51 12.87 10.08
C SER A 38 13.02 14.26 9.70
N MET A 39 13.74 14.34 8.58
CA MET A 39 14.34 15.59 8.09
C MET A 39 13.30 16.70 7.89
N VAL A 40 12.10 16.34 7.39
CA VAL A 40 11.00 17.30 7.22
C VAL A 40 10.54 17.87 8.57
N SER A 41 10.41 17.02 9.60
CA SER A 41 10.06 17.45 10.96
C SER A 41 11.15 18.36 11.55
N GLY A 42 12.42 18.04 11.30
CA GLY A 42 13.58 18.85 11.70
C GLY A 42 13.56 20.24 11.07
N THR A 43 13.22 20.33 9.78
CA THR A 43 13.10 21.61 9.08
C THR A 43 11.93 22.44 9.61
N VAL A 44 10.78 21.82 9.94
CA VAL A 44 9.66 22.53 10.59
C VAL A 44 10.05 23.07 11.98
N LYS A 45 10.79 22.29 12.78
CA LYS A 45 11.31 22.74 14.09
C LYS A 45 12.25 23.94 13.93
N ARG A 46 13.16 23.88 12.95
CA ARG A 46 14.06 24.98 12.60
C ARG A 46 13.30 26.26 12.23
N MET A 47 12.24 26.14 11.44
CA MET A 47 11.40 27.30 11.10
C MET A 47 10.68 27.88 12.33
N ASN A 48 10.29 27.03 13.28
CA ASN A 48 9.68 27.44 14.55
C ASN A 48 10.67 28.10 15.53
N ALA A 49 11.98 27.87 15.39
CA ALA A 49 13.00 28.43 16.28
C ALA A 49 13.29 29.93 16.07
N ARG A 50 12.52 30.63 15.23
CA ARG A 50 12.74 32.05 14.89
C ARG A 50 12.64 32.95 16.15
N PRO A 51 13.69 33.70 16.53
CA PRO A 51 13.68 34.50 17.76
C PRO A 51 12.65 35.64 17.80
N SER A 52 12.36 36.26 16.65
CA SER A 52 11.51 37.45 16.52
C SER A 52 10.04 37.16 16.20
N GLY A 53 9.57 35.95 16.55
CA GLY A 53 8.18 35.52 16.47
C GLY A 53 7.88 34.67 15.23
N HIS A 54 6.93 33.74 15.37
CA HIS A 54 6.67 32.72 14.36
C HIS A 54 5.84 33.26 13.18
N GLY A 55 6.29 32.94 11.96
CA GLY A 55 5.54 33.13 10.71
C GLY A 55 4.84 31.83 10.27
N PRO A 56 3.84 31.90 9.39
CA PRO A 56 3.23 30.73 8.77
C PRO A 56 4.26 29.83 8.08
N ILE A 57 4.11 28.51 8.27
CA ILE A 57 4.97 27.48 7.66
C ILE A 57 4.11 26.63 6.72
N PHE A 58 4.42 26.70 5.44
CA PHE A 58 3.80 25.90 4.40
C PHE A 58 4.73 24.76 3.97
N LEU A 59 4.16 23.60 3.68
CA LEU A 59 4.92 22.44 3.17
C LEU A 59 4.43 22.09 1.78
N ILE A 60 5.27 22.25 0.76
CA ILE A 60 4.95 21.84 -0.61
C ILE A 60 5.43 20.41 -0.77
N ALA A 61 4.51 19.45 -0.90
CA ALA A 61 4.80 18.02 -0.87
C ALA A 61 4.03 17.28 -1.95
N SER A 62 4.48 16.08 -2.31
CA SER A 62 3.71 15.22 -3.21
C SER A 62 2.44 14.70 -2.51
N GLU A 63 1.32 14.71 -3.22
CA GLU A 63 0.07 14.08 -2.79
C GLU A 63 0.26 12.59 -2.46
N ALA A 64 1.15 11.89 -3.17
CA ALA A 64 1.49 10.50 -2.92
C ALA A 64 2.08 10.25 -1.52
N HIS A 65 2.62 11.29 -0.87
CA HIS A 65 3.21 11.21 0.46
C HIS A 65 2.35 11.88 1.55
N GLU A 66 1.09 12.22 1.25
CA GLU A 66 0.19 12.93 2.18
C GLU A 66 0.20 12.29 3.58
N TYR A 67 -0.08 10.99 3.65
CA TYR A 67 -0.20 10.29 4.93
C TYR A 67 1.09 10.40 5.77
N ARG A 68 2.25 10.24 5.13
CA ARG A 68 3.55 10.29 5.81
C ARG A 68 3.88 11.70 6.28
N LEU A 69 3.67 12.70 5.42
CA LEU A 69 3.90 14.09 5.78
C LEU A 69 3.05 14.47 6.99
N ARG A 70 1.76 14.13 6.97
CA ARG A 70 0.84 14.41 8.07
C ARG A 70 1.25 13.72 9.36
N HIS A 71 1.76 12.49 9.27
CA HIS A 71 2.30 11.76 10.41
C HIS A 71 3.51 12.48 11.02
N ASP A 72 4.50 12.84 10.20
CA ASP A 72 5.77 13.42 10.65
C ASP A 72 5.63 14.83 11.25
N ILE A 73 4.66 15.61 10.76
CA ILE A 73 4.40 16.95 11.28
C ILE A 73 3.31 16.98 12.35
N ALA A 74 2.74 15.82 12.71
CA ALA A 74 1.72 15.74 13.74
C ALA A 74 2.24 16.33 15.06
N GLY A 75 1.52 17.33 15.58
CA GLY A 75 1.89 18.02 16.82
C GLY A 75 2.93 19.14 16.66
N LEU A 76 3.45 19.40 15.46
CA LEU A 76 4.30 20.56 15.19
C LEU A 76 3.44 21.78 14.79
N PRO A 77 3.66 22.96 15.39
CA PRO A 77 2.91 24.16 15.03
C PRO A 77 3.34 24.67 13.65
N LEU A 78 2.37 24.87 12.75
CA LEU A 78 2.57 25.51 11.44
C LEU A 78 2.24 27.02 11.44
N ASN A 79 1.81 27.56 12.59
CA ASN A 79 1.55 28.98 12.83
C ASN A 79 0.66 29.67 11.76
N GLY A 80 -0.37 28.97 11.30
CA GLY A 80 -1.31 29.46 10.28
C GLY A 80 -0.97 29.06 8.85
N GLY A 81 0.15 28.36 8.63
CA GLY A 81 0.44 27.67 7.37
C GLY A 81 -0.17 26.27 7.34
N ARG A 82 0.05 25.56 6.23
CA ARG A 82 -0.54 24.24 5.95
C ARG A 82 0.25 23.46 4.89
N PRO A 83 0.06 22.14 4.79
CA PRO A 83 0.53 21.37 3.64
C PRO A 83 -0.16 21.78 2.33
N ILE A 84 0.58 21.74 1.22
CA ILE A 84 0.14 21.95 -0.15
C ILE A 84 0.60 20.72 -0.94
N PHE A 85 -0.35 19.96 -1.47
CA PHE A 85 -0.13 18.70 -2.14
C PHE A 85 -0.11 18.86 -3.66
N GLU A 86 1.06 18.56 -4.23
CA GLU A 86 1.31 18.48 -5.67
C GLU A 86 0.88 17.09 -6.18
N PRO A 87 -0.04 16.99 -7.15
CA PRO A 87 -0.49 15.71 -7.68
C PRO A 87 0.59 14.96 -8.48
N LEU A 88 1.66 15.65 -8.89
CA LEU A 88 2.82 15.13 -9.60
C LEU A 88 3.99 16.10 -9.46
N GLY A 89 5.23 15.60 -9.54
CA GLY A 89 6.42 16.43 -9.46
C GLY A 89 6.62 17.33 -10.68
N ARG A 90 6.86 18.63 -10.45
CA ARG A 90 7.19 19.62 -11.50
C ARG A 90 8.51 20.37 -11.27
N ASN A 91 9.38 19.82 -10.43
CA ASN A 91 10.68 20.41 -10.06
C ASN A 91 10.52 21.77 -9.32
N THR A 92 11.62 22.45 -8.96
CA THR A 92 11.58 23.51 -7.94
C THR A 92 10.95 24.83 -8.39
N ALA A 93 10.91 25.15 -9.70
CA ALA A 93 10.33 26.40 -10.17
C ALA A 93 8.83 26.52 -9.87
N ALA A 94 8.07 25.43 -10.04
CA ALA A 94 6.63 25.39 -9.73
C ALA A 94 6.37 25.60 -8.23
N ALA A 95 7.18 24.99 -7.36
CA ALA A 95 7.08 25.17 -5.91
C ALA A 95 7.33 26.63 -5.49
N VAL A 96 8.35 27.28 -6.07
CA VAL A 96 8.66 28.69 -5.78
C VAL A 96 7.57 29.63 -6.33
N ALA A 97 6.98 29.31 -7.49
CA ALA A 97 5.84 30.03 -8.03
C ALA A 97 4.60 29.91 -7.13
N LEU A 98 4.32 28.71 -6.61
CA LEU A 98 3.23 28.47 -5.65
C LEU A 98 3.43 29.29 -4.38
N ALA A 99 4.62 29.25 -3.80
CA ALA A 99 4.97 30.01 -2.60
C ALA A 99 4.71 31.51 -2.78
N THR A 100 5.14 32.03 -3.93
CA THR A 100 4.95 33.42 -4.33
C THR A 100 3.48 33.78 -4.52
N ALA A 101 2.72 32.95 -5.24
CA ALA A 101 1.29 33.19 -5.50
C ALA A 101 0.45 33.15 -4.22
N ILE A 102 0.69 32.17 -3.35
CA ILE A 102 0.01 32.03 -2.05
C ILE A 102 0.30 33.23 -1.16
N THR A 103 1.56 33.64 -1.07
CA THR A 103 1.93 34.79 -0.23
C THR A 103 1.27 36.07 -0.72
N LEU A 104 1.28 36.34 -2.02
CA LEU A 104 0.58 37.51 -2.58
C LEU A 104 -0.92 37.48 -2.32
N ALA A 105 -1.55 36.31 -2.42
CA ALA A 105 -2.99 36.16 -2.22
C ALA A 105 -3.41 36.30 -0.75
N GLU A 106 -2.64 35.73 0.18
CA GLU A 106 -3.02 35.62 1.60
C GLU A 106 -2.39 36.69 2.50
N TYR A 107 -1.21 37.21 2.13
CA TYR A 107 -0.41 38.09 2.99
C TYR A 107 0.09 39.37 2.31
N GLY A 108 -0.17 39.53 1.00
CA GLY A 108 0.33 40.66 0.20
C GLY A 108 1.82 40.53 -0.12
N ASP A 109 2.50 41.66 -0.34
CA ASP A 109 3.94 41.65 -0.55
C ASP A 109 4.68 41.50 0.79
N ARG A 110 5.23 40.30 1.00
CA ARG A 110 6.01 39.91 2.19
C ARG A 110 7.25 39.14 1.77
N LEU A 111 8.19 39.03 2.71
CA LEU A 111 9.35 38.17 2.54
C LEU A 111 8.95 36.69 2.61
N ILE A 112 9.47 35.93 1.67
CA ILE A 112 9.31 34.48 1.54
C ILE A 112 10.66 33.85 1.76
N LEU A 113 10.73 32.87 2.67
CA LEU A 113 11.87 31.99 2.85
C LEU A 113 11.52 30.62 2.28
N VAL A 114 12.22 30.19 1.24
CA VAL A 114 12.10 28.84 0.66
C VAL A 114 13.28 28.00 1.12
N ALA A 115 13.01 26.83 1.70
CA ALA A 115 14.04 25.91 2.18
C ALA A 115 13.72 24.45 1.79
N PRO A 116 14.72 23.66 1.35
CA PRO A 116 14.57 22.21 1.20
C PRO A 116 14.35 21.51 2.54
N SER A 117 13.60 20.40 2.52
CA SER A 117 13.26 19.62 3.72
C SER A 117 14.36 18.67 4.19
N ASP A 118 15.44 18.52 3.43
CA ASP A 118 16.41 17.43 3.51
C ASP A 118 17.84 17.87 3.87
N HIS A 119 18.02 19.10 4.36
CA HIS A 119 19.30 19.59 4.87
C HIS A 119 19.48 19.31 6.37
N GLU A 120 20.65 18.79 6.73
CA GLU A 120 21.15 18.83 8.11
C GLU A 120 21.87 20.17 8.32
N ILE A 121 21.43 20.92 9.35
CA ILE A 121 21.96 22.23 9.72
C ILE A 121 22.32 22.19 11.21
N SER A 122 23.54 22.60 11.56
CA SER A 122 24.08 22.39 12.91
C SER A 122 23.36 23.14 14.03
N THR A 123 22.85 24.34 13.75
CA THR A 123 22.30 25.24 14.78
C THR A 123 21.19 26.12 14.21
N ASP A 124 20.02 26.11 14.85
CA ASP A 124 18.89 26.95 14.48
C ASP A 124 19.18 28.45 14.69
N ASP A 125 19.97 28.78 15.71
CA ASP A 125 20.37 30.16 16.01
C ASP A 125 21.22 30.77 14.90
N ASP A 126 22.28 30.08 14.46
CA ASP A 126 23.13 30.62 13.38
C ASP A 126 22.43 30.55 12.02
N PHE A 127 21.49 29.61 11.82
CA PHE A 127 20.57 29.64 10.70
C PHE A 127 19.79 30.95 10.66
N TRP A 128 19.07 31.29 11.74
CA TRP A 128 18.26 32.51 11.76
C TRP A 128 19.08 33.81 11.74
N LYS A 129 20.26 33.85 12.37
CA LYS A 129 21.18 34.99 12.22
C LYS A 129 21.58 35.20 10.76
N THR A 130 21.91 34.11 10.06
CA THR A 130 22.25 34.15 8.62
C THR A 130 21.06 34.65 7.80
N ILE A 131 19.84 34.15 8.03
CA ILE A 131 18.65 34.62 7.31
C ILE A 131 18.39 36.11 7.56
N HIS A 132 18.56 36.58 8.80
CA HIS A 132 18.34 37.98 9.17
C HIS A 132 19.31 38.95 8.49
N GLU A 133 20.55 38.53 8.21
CA GLU A 133 21.53 39.34 7.46
C GLU A 133 21.10 39.61 6.01
N GLY A 134 20.30 38.72 5.43
CA GLY A 134 19.74 38.87 4.09
C GLY A 134 18.47 39.73 4.01
N GLU A 135 17.80 40.02 5.13
CA GLU A 135 16.46 40.64 5.09
C GLU A 135 16.45 42.01 4.42
N GLU A 136 17.44 42.86 4.71
CA GLU A 136 17.51 44.21 4.12
C GLU A 136 17.69 44.14 2.60
N ALA A 137 18.58 43.25 2.13
CA ALA A 137 18.79 43.02 0.70
C ALA A 137 17.51 42.51 0.02
N ALA A 138 16.80 41.55 0.64
CA ALA A 138 15.55 41.01 0.10
C ALA A 138 14.45 42.08 0.01
N ARG A 139 14.36 42.96 1.01
CA ARG A 139 13.42 44.10 1.02
C ARG A 139 13.77 45.16 -0.02
N SER A 140 15.05 45.29 -0.36
CA SER A 140 15.51 46.20 -1.42
C SER A 140 15.19 45.71 -2.84
N GLY A 141 14.52 44.56 -2.98
CA GLY A 141 14.11 44.00 -4.28
C GLY A 141 15.12 43.02 -4.87
N ARG A 142 16.05 42.50 -4.05
CA ARG A 142 17.03 41.50 -4.47
C ARG A 142 16.57 40.08 -4.11
N ILE A 143 17.02 39.08 -4.84
CA ILE A 143 16.87 37.68 -4.46
C ILE A 143 18.11 37.27 -3.67
N VAL A 144 17.93 36.83 -2.42
CA VAL A 144 19.05 36.45 -1.55
C VAL A 144 19.24 34.95 -1.59
N VAL A 145 20.47 34.51 -1.84
CA VAL A 145 20.93 33.13 -1.72
C VAL A 145 21.89 32.99 -0.53
N PHE A 146 21.97 31.80 0.03
CA PHE A 146 22.87 31.51 1.16
C PHE A 146 23.99 30.58 0.71
N GLY A 147 25.23 31.05 0.81
CA GLY A 147 26.41 30.38 0.27
C GLY A 147 27.16 29.56 1.32
N ILE A 148 27.55 28.33 0.99
CA ILE A 148 28.41 27.49 1.84
C ILE A 148 29.84 27.54 1.32
N HIS A 149 30.84 27.67 2.20
CA HIS A 149 32.24 27.63 1.80
C HIS A 149 32.62 26.22 1.31
N PRO A 150 33.10 26.07 0.06
CA PRO A 150 33.51 24.78 -0.47
C PRO A 150 34.77 24.29 0.26
N ASP A 151 34.74 23.04 0.73
CA ASP A 151 35.92 22.36 1.33
C ASP A 151 36.56 21.35 0.36
N LYS A 152 35.88 21.04 -0.74
CA LYS A 152 36.30 20.11 -1.79
C LYS A 152 35.67 20.51 -3.13
N PRO A 153 36.15 19.99 -4.28
CA PRO A 153 35.42 20.12 -5.53
C PRO A 153 34.20 19.20 -5.49
N GLU A 154 33.01 19.77 -5.63
CA GLU A 154 31.74 19.05 -5.76
C GLU A 154 31.10 19.32 -7.13
N THR A 155 30.59 18.29 -7.78
CA THR A 155 29.94 18.37 -9.11
C THR A 155 28.41 18.29 -9.00
N GLY A 156 27.89 17.89 -7.83
CA GLY A 156 26.47 17.81 -7.55
C GLY A 156 25.82 19.13 -7.11
N TYR A 157 26.59 20.18 -6.82
CA TYR A 157 26.11 21.46 -6.27
C TYR A 157 26.25 22.60 -7.28
N GLY A 158 25.40 23.63 -7.13
CA GLY A 158 25.58 24.91 -7.80
C GLY A 158 26.65 25.75 -7.11
N TYR A 159 27.36 26.58 -7.88
CA TYR A 159 28.38 27.51 -7.41
C TYR A 159 27.95 28.95 -7.73
N VAL A 160 28.22 29.85 -6.79
CA VAL A 160 27.91 31.27 -6.90
C VAL A 160 29.21 32.06 -6.80
N GLU A 161 29.54 32.80 -7.86
CA GLU A 161 30.73 33.66 -7.88
C GLU A 161 30.42 34.98 -7.17
N THR A 162 31.18 35.29 -6.12
CA THR A 162 30.99 36.51 -5.35
C THR A 162 31.73 37.70 -5.96
N GLY A 163 31.07 38.85 -5.88
CA GLY A 163 31.59 40.15 -6.25
C GLY A 163 31.88 41.01 -5.03
N GLN A 164 31.49 42.28 -5.09
CA GLN A 164 31.74 43.24 -4.02
C GLN A 164 30.94 42.88 -2.76
N GLU A 165 31.60 42.97 -1.60
CA GLU A 165 30.98 42.78 -0.29
C GLU A 165 30.54 44.12 0.31
N LYS A 166 29.37 44.10 0.96
CA LYS A 166 28.84 45.21 1.74
C LYS A 166 28.03 44.69 2.93
N ASN A 167 28.49 44.98 4.15
CA ASN A 167 27.80 44.64 5.41
C ASN A 167 27.50 43.13 5.58
N GLY A 168 28.41 42.26 5.17
CA GLY A 168 28.27 40.80 5.21
C GLY A 168 27.50 40.21 4.03
N VAL A 169 27.04 41.04 3.08
CA VAL A 169 26.29 40.62 1.89
C VAL A 169 27.13 40.86 0.64
N TYR A 170 27.27 39.85 -0.20
CA TYR A 170 28.02 39.92 -1.46
C TYR A 170 27.09 40.14 -2.64
N ASP A 171 27.53 40.93 -3.61
CA ASP A 171 26.95 40.89 -4.95
C ASP A 171 27.30 39.58 -5.64
N VAL A 172 26.40 39.08 -6.50
CA VAL A 172 26.64 37.86 -7.29
C VAL A 172 27.05 38.24 -8.71
N ILE A 173 28.24 37.79 -9.13
CA ILE A 173 28.73 38.01 -10.50
C ILE A 173 28.01 37.05 -11.45
N ARG A 174 27.93 35.77 -11.07
CA ARG A 174 27.20 34.74 -11.82
C ARG A 174 26.85 33.56 -10.94
N PHE A 175 25.81 32.85 -11.36
CA PHE A 175 25.40 31.56 -10.85
C PHE A 175 25.78 30.48 -11.88
N VAL A 176 26.30 29.34 -11.42
CA VAL A 176 26.68 28.21 -12.29
C VAL A 176 26.23 26.89 -11.66
N GLU A 177 25.33 26.17 -12.31
CA GLU A 177 24.81 24.90 -11.82
C GLU A 177 25.67 23.70 -12.27
N LYS A 178 26.08 22.84 -11.32
CA LYS A 178 26.70 21.51 -11.53
C LYS A 178 27.86 21.49 -12.54
N PRO A 179 29.00 22.15 -12.23
CA PRO A 179 30.18 22.14 -13.09
C PRO A 179 30.83 20.75 -13.18
N ASP A 180 31.62 20.54 -14.24
CA ASP A 180 32.53 19.38 -14.32
C ASP A 180 33.63 19.44 -13.24
N VAL A 181 34.28 18.31 -12.98
CA VAL A 181 35.26 18.18 -11.88
C VAL A 181 36.46 19.12 -12.03
N GLU A 182 36.92 19.41 -13.25
CA GLU A 182 38.07 20.29 -13.48
C GLU A 182 37.67 21.75 -13.28
N THR A 183 36.45 22.11 -13.66
CA THR A 183 35.87 23.42 -13.39
C THR A 183 35.62 23.62 -11.89
N ALA A 184 35.08 22.62 -11.17
CA ALA A 184 34.89 22.67 -9.72
C ALA A 184 36.23 22.86 -8.96
N LYS A 185 37.31 22.20 -9.40
CA LYS A 185 38.66 22.41 -8.83
C LYS A 185 39.13 23.85 -9.01
N LYS A 186 38.88 24.46 -10.18
CA LYS A 186 39.23 25.87 -10.43
C LYS A 186 38.44 26.82 -9.54
N TYR A 187 37.15 26.57 -9.33
CA TYR A 187 36.30 27.37 -8.44
C TYR A 187 36.77 27.29 -6.99
N LEU A 188 37.14 26.10 -6.51
CA LEU A 188 37.72 25.94 -5.19
C LEU A 188 39.05 26.71 -5.05
N GLN A 189 39.91 26.65 -6.09
CA GLN A 189 41.21 27.34 -6.08
C GLN A 189 41.09 28.87 -6.14
N SER A 190 40.06 29.42 -6.80
CA SER A 190 39.89 30.87 -6.90
C SER A 190 39.40 31.51 -5.59
N GLY A 191 38.78 30.72 -4.70
CA GLY A 191 38.37 31.15 -3.36
C GLY A 191 37.20 32.15 -3.32
N ASN A 192 36.70 32.59 -4.48
CA ASN A 192 35.58 33.53 -4.64
C ASN A 192 34.27 32.84 -5.05
N PHE A 193 34.19 31.51 -4.95
CA PHE A 193 32.95 30.78 -5.17
C PHE A 193 32.45 30.13 -3.88
N LEU A 194 31.13 30.20 -3.68
CA LEU A 194 30.44 29.47 -2.62
C LEU A 194 29.42 28.50 -3.22
N TRP A 195 29.14 27.39 -2.55
CA TRP A 195 28.07 26.48 -2.94
C TRP A 195 26.70 27.10 -2.68
N ASN A 196 25.77 26.94 -3.61
CA ASN A 196 24.37 27.27 -3.39
C ASN A 196 23.74 26.27 -2.42
N SER A 197 23.27 26.76 -1.27
CA SER A 197 22.53 25.92 -0.32
C SER A 197 21.12 25.57 -0.78
N GLY A 198 20.59 26.16 -1.85
CA GLY A 198 19.19 25.96 -2.29
C GLY A 198 18.15 26.62 -1.38
N ILE A 199 18.60 27.45 -0.43
CA ILE A 199 17.74 28.29 0.43
C ILE A 199 17.68 29.68 -0.20
N PHE A 200 16.46 30.23 -0.32
CA PHE A 200 16.21 31.51 -0.95
C PHE A 200 15.38 32.43 -0.07
N LEU A 201 15.72 33.72 -0.03
CA LEU A 201 14.94 34.76 0.64
C LEU A 201 14.66 35.92 -0.33
N PHE A 202 13.39 36.26 -0.54
CA PHE A 202 12.98 37.31 -1.47
C PHE A 202 11.62 37.88 -1.10
N SER A 203 11.27 39.07 -1.61
CA SER A 203 9.88 39.55 -1.53
C SER A 203 9.00 38.88 -2.59
N ALA A 204 7.73 38.68 -2.27
CA ALA A 204 6.77 38.07 -3.19
C ALA A 204 6.62 38.87 -4.49
N ALA A 205 6.66 40.21 -4.41
CA ALA A 205 6.64 41.07 -5.59
C ALA A 205 7.89 40.88 -6.48
N THR A 206 9.07 40.73 -5.88
CA THR A 206 10.34 40.53 -6.60
C THR A 206 10.32 39.23 -7.38
N MET A 207 9.93 38.12 -6.73
CA MET A 207 9.90 36.82 -7.39
C MET A 207 8.80 36.73 -8.46
N LYS A 208 7.62 37.33 -8.22
CA LYS A 208 6.59 37.44 -9.26
C LYS A 208 7.11 38.20 -10.48
N LYS A 209 7.83 39.31 -10.28
CA LYS A 209 8.42 40.08 -11.38
C LYS A 209 9.39 39.20 -12.19
N ALA A 210 10.26 38.45 -11.52
CA ALA A 210 11.20 37.53 -12.17
C ALA A 210 10.47 36.45 -12.99
N PHE A 211 9.44 35.80 -12.44
CA PHE A 211 8.64 34.84 -13.19
C PHE A 211 7.94 35.47 -14.40
N LEU A 212 7.34 36.65 -14.27
CA LEU A 212 6.67 37.31 -15.40
C LEU A 212 7.65 37.71 -16.52
N GLU A 213 8.90 37.98 -16.17
CA GLU A 213 9.95 38.35 -17.13
C GLU A 213 10.53 37.12 -17.86
N PHE A 214 10.87 36.06 -17.13
CA PHE A 214 11.62 34.92 -17.67
C PHE A 214 10.76 33.68 -17.94
N GLN A 215 9.71 33.46 -17.15
CA GLN A 215 8.92 32.21 -17.16
C GLN A 215 7.41 32.47 -16.95
N PRO A 216 6.78 33.30 -17.80
CA PRO A 216 5.39 33.73 -17.60
C PRO A 216 4.39 32.56 -17.69
N GLU A 217 4.73 31.50 -18.42
CA GLU A 217 3.90 30.29 -18.52
C GLU A 217 3.82 29.54 -17.19
N ILE A 218 4.96 29.29 -16.52
CA ILE A 218 5.00 28.68 -15.18
C ILE A 218 4.15 29.49 -14.22
N TRP A 219 4.27 30.82 -14.22
CA TRP A 219 3.46 31.69 -13.37
C TRP A 219 1.96 31.54 -13.63
N ASN A 220 1.54 31.71 -14.88
CA ASN A 220 0.12 31.72 -15.23
C ASN A 220 -0.55 30.37 -14.93
N LYS A 221 0.12 29.26 -15.25
CA LYS A 221 -0.37 27.90 -14.97
C LYS A 221 -0.40 27.59 -13.48
N THR A 222 0.58 28.07 -12.71
CA THR A 222 0.56 27.94 -11.25
C THR A 222 -0.63 28.66 -10.62
N VAL A 223 -0.91 29.89 -11.07
CA VAL A 223 -2.07 30.67 -10.59
C VAL A 223 -3.40 30.00 -10.97
N GLU A 224 -3.49 29.41 -12.17
CA GLU A 224 -4.64 28.63 -12.62
C GLU A 224 -4.87 27.39 -11.74
N ALA A 225 -3.82 26.60 -11.51
CA ALA A 225 -3.88 25.42 -10.64
C ALA A 225 -4.31 25.78 -9.22
N LEU A 226 -3.76 26.85 -8.65
CA LEU A 226 -4.09 27.31 -7.30
C LEU A 226 -5.56 27.77 -7.17
N LYS A 227 -6.12 28.44 -8.19
CA LYS A 227 -7.54 28.85 -8.19
C LYS A 227 -8.51 27.66 -8.15
N SER A 228 -8.11 26.55 -8.75
CA SER A 228 -8.90 25.30 -8.79
C SER A 228 -8.61 24.34 -7.64
N ALA A 229 -7.74 24.73 -6.71
CA ALA A 229 -7.32 23.86 -5.62
C ALA A 229 -8.46 23.63 -4.61
N HIS A 230 -8.49 22.43 -4.03
CA HIS A 230 -9.34 22.12 -2.90
C HIS A 230 -8.56 22.39 -1.61
N THR A 231 -9.16 23.07 -0.62
CA THR A 231 -8.52 23.33 0.68
C THR A 231 -9.48 23.00 1.81
N ASP A 232 -8.99 22.28 2.81
CA ASP A 232 -9.69 22.01 4.06
C ASP A 232 -8.74 22.17 5.27
N ILE A 233 -9.15 21.65 6.44
CA ILE A 233 -8.34 21.72 7.66
C ILE A 233 -7.03 20.92 7.61
N SER A 234 -6.90 19.99 6.66
CA SER A 234 -5.81 19.05 6.53
C SER A 234 -4.76 19.50 5.51
N GLY A 235 -5.13 20.35 4.54
CA GLY A 235 -4.19 20.89 3.55
C GLY A 235 -4.87 21.51 2.34
N THR A 236 -4.06 21.79 1.31
CA THR A 236 -4.49 22.25 -0.02
C THR A 236 -4.05 21.23 -1.07
N TRP A 237 -4.97 20.69 -1.87
CA TRP A 237 -4.67 19.79 -2.99
C TRP A 237 -4.82 20.52 -4.30
N LEU A 238 -3.78 20.49 -5.12
CA LEU A 238 -3.77 21.12 -6.44
C LEU A 238 -4.48 20.22 -7.45
N ASN A 239 -5.24 20.81 -8.36
CA ASN A 239 -5.94 20.05 -9.40
C ASN A 239 -4.93 19.39 -10.35
N TYR A 240 -5.10 18.09 -10.61
CA TYR A 240 -4.21 17.30 -11.46
C TYR A 240 -4.03 17.90 -12.86
N GLU A 241 -5.13 18.20 -13.57
CA GLU A 241 -5.07 18.65 -14.97
C GLU A 241 -4.39 20.02 -15.09
N HIS A 242 -4.74 20.97 -14.24
CA HIS A 242 -4.14 22.30 -14.27
C HIS A 242 -2.68 22.27 -13.78
N TYR A 243 -2.35 21.48 -12.77
CA TYR A 243 -0.97 21.37 -12.28
C TYR A 243 -0.06 20.65 -13.29
N ALA A 244 -0.58 19.64 -13.97
CA ALA A 244 0.14 18.92 -15.02
C ALA A 244 0.46 19.81 -16.24
N ALA A 245 -0.23 20.92 -16.42
CA ALA A 245 0.07 21.88 -17.48
C ALA A 245 1.25 22.81 -17.16
N ILE A 246 1.79 22.81 -15.93
CA ILE A 246 2.94 23.64 -15.55
C ILE A 246 4.22 23.03 -16.18
N PRO A 247 5.03 23.80 -16.91
CA PRO A 247 6.35 23.35 -17.37
C PRO A 247 7.22 22.87 -16.21
N SER A 248 7.88 21.73 -16.36
CA SER A 248 8.76 21.20 -15.32
C SER A 248 10.18 21.73 -15.49
N ASP A 249 10.61 22.59 -14.56
CA ASP A 249 11.95 23.20 -14.57
C ASP A 249 12.44 23.51 -13.15
N SER A 250 13.75 23.63 -12.94
CA SER A 250 14.30 24.05 -11.64
C SER A 250 14.31 25.58 -11.54
N VAL A 251 14.16 26.12 -10.33
CA VAL A 251 14.23 27.57 -10.12
C VAL A 251 15.60 28.14 -10.51
N ASP A 252 16.66 27.34 -10.37
CA ASP A 252 18.03 27.74 -10.72
C ASP A 252 18.15 28.04 -12.22
N TYR A 253 17.69 27.14 -13.09
CA TYR A 253 17.67 27.36 -14.54
C TYR A 253 16.59 28.36 -14.97
N ALA A 254 15.39 28.21 -14.41
CA ALA A 254 14.22 28.98 -14.82
C ALA A 254 14.36 30.47 -14.49
N ILE A 255 15.04 30.81 -13.38
CA ILE A 255 15.08 32.17 -12.81
C ILE A 255 16.51 32.60 -12.45
N MET A 256 17.24 31.83 -11.63
CA MET A 256 18.46 32.31 -10.98
C MET A 256 19.62 32.58 -11.95
N GLU A 257 19.74 31.82 -13.04
CA GLU A 257 20.75 32.08 -14.08
C GLU A 257 20.47 33.35 -14.91
N HIS A 258 19.24 33.90 -14.83
CA HIS A 258 18.80 35.04 -15.65
C HIS A 258 18.66 36.35 -14.86
N VAL A 259 18.35 36.28 -13.57
CA VAL A 259 18.20 37.46 -12.70
C VAL A 259 19.56 38.08 -12.39
N LYS A 260 19.66 39.41 -12.48
CA LYS A 260 20.89 40.16 -12.18
C LYS A 260 21.00 40.61 -10.72
N ASP A 261 19.88 40.93 -10.09
CA ASP A 261 19.83 41.51 -8.74
C ASP A 261 19.82 40.43 -7.65
N ILE A 262 20.88 39.61 -7.62
CA ILE A 262 21.07 38.53 -6.63
C ILE A 262 22.07 39.00 -5.58
N ALA A 263 21.78 38.71 -4.31
CA ALA A 263 22.69 38.92 -3.19
C ALA A 263 23.05 37.58 -2.56
N LEU A 264 24.28 37.44 -2.06
CA LEU A 264 24.73 36.25 -1.34
C LEU A 264 25.09 36.58 0.11
N VAL A 265 24.59 35.77 1.04
CA VAL A 265 25.02 35.80 2.44
C VAL A 265 25.79 34.50 2.75
N PRO A 266 27.06 34.55 3.19
CA PRO A 266 27.77 33.35 3.60
C PRO A 266 27.13 32.73 4.85
N ALA A 267 26.88 31.43 4.81
CA ALA A 267 26.28 30.71 5.94
C ALA A 267 27.23 30.62 7.13
N ARG A 268 26.69 30.85 8.33
CA ARG A 268 27.41 30.70 9.61
C ARG A 268 27.29 29.32 10.22
N PHE A 269 26.42 28.48 9.66
CA PHE A 269 26.13 27.14 10.14
C PHE A 269 26.83 26.08 9.30
N HIS A 270 27.07 24.92 9.89
CA HIS A 270 27.43 23.74 9.11
C HIS A 270 26.19 23.26 8.35
N TRP A 271 26.39 22.94 7.07
CA TRP A 271 25.34 22.51 6.15
C TRP A 271 25.77 21.21 5.48
N ASN A 272 24.86 20.25 5.41
CA ASN A 272 25.07 19.03 4.65
C ASN A 272 23.77 18.62 3.94
N ASP A 273 23.85 18.44 2.63
CA ASP A 273 22.82 17.72 1.86
C ASP A 273 23.05 16.21 2.05
N LEU A 274 22.20 15.59 2.87
CA LEU A 274 22.22 14.15 3.15
C LEU A 274 21.73 13.35 1.93
N GLY A 275 22.50 13.39 0.85
CA GLY A 275 22.18 12.79 -0.44
C GLY A 275 23.12 11.67 -0.87
N SER A 276 24.07 11.23 -0.02
CA SER A 276 25.03 10.17 -0.34
C SER A 276 25.47 9.37 0.88
N TRP A 277 25.92 8.13 0.69
CA TRP A 277 26.49 7.31 1.77
C TRP A 277 27.75 7.92 2.37
N GLN A 278 28.54 8.65 1.56
CA GLN A 278 29.69 9.39 2.06
C GLN A 278 29.27 10.48 3.06
N SER A 279 28.16 11.17 2.79
CA SER A 279 27.60 12.18 3.71
C SER A 279 27.17 11.54 5.02
N LEU A 280 26.59 10.34 4.98
CA LEU A 280 26.13 9.59 6.16
C LEU A 280 27.26 8.92 6.96
N LEU A 281 28.42 8.66 6.34
CA LEU A 281 29.61 8.19 7.05
C LEU A 281 30.30 9.31 7.85
N ASN A 282 30.12 10.58 7.43
CA ASN A 282 30.80 11.71 8.03
C ASN A 282 30.26 12.03 9.44
N GLN A 283 31.20 12.28 10.36
CA GLN A 283 31.09 12.29 11.83
C GLN A 283 29.98 13.16 12.46
N GLN A 284 29.44 14.14 11.73
CA GLN A 284 28.46 15.12 12.25
C GLN A 284 27.03 14.93 11.73
N SER A 285 26.80 13.98 10.82
CA SER A 285 25.53 13.87 10.09
C SER A 285 24.89 12.48 10.15
N SER A 286 25.47 11.56 10.92
CA SER A 286 24.96 10.21 11.18
C SER A 286 24.13 10.17 12.48
N PRO A 287 23.10 9.30 12.59
CA PRO A 287 22.35 9.14 13.84
C PRO A 287 23.18 8.51 14.96
N THR A 288 24.28 7.83 14.62
CA THR A 288 25.24 7.25 15.57
C THR A 288 26.65 7.80 15.34
N PRO A 289 27.39 8.17 16.40
CA PRO A 289 28.80 8.51 16.27
C PRO A 289 29.60 7.33 15.70
N PRO A 290 30.62 7.57 14.85
CA PRO A 290 31.50 6.50 14.42
C PRO A 290 32.21 5.82 15.61
N ASP A 291 32.48 4.52 15.49
CA ASP A 291 33.28 3.76 16.44
C ASP A 291 34.78 4.15 16.40
N GLU A 292 35.60 3.50 17.22
CA GLU A 292 37.05 3.72 17.28
C GLU A 292 37.78 3.47 15.94
N ASN A 293 37.17 2.68 15.05
CA ASN A 293 37.68 2.35 13.72
C ASN A 293 37.06 3.21 12.60
N GLY A 294 36.25 4.21 12.96
CA GLY A 294 35.58 5.10 12.03
C GLY A 294 34.37 4.47 11.31
N ASN A 295 33.81 3.37 11.82
CA ASN A 295 32.59 2.78 11.27
C ASN A 295 31.35 3.45 11.85
N VAL A 296 30.35 3.70 11.00
CA VAL A 296 28.99 4.03 11.44
C VAL A 296 28.19 2.75 11.47
N ILE A 297 27.68 2.38 12.65
CA ILE A 297 26.91 1.14 12.86
C ILE A 297 25.49 1.48 13.31
N ILE A 298 24.49 0.94 12.61
CA ILE A 298 23.06 1.17 12.88
C ILE A 298 22.28 -0.15 12.79
N GLY A 299 21.52 -0.48 13.82
CA GLY A 299 20.75 -1.73 13.90
C GLY A 299 21.56 -2.90 14.47
N ASP A 300 21.08 -4.13 14.26
CA ASP A 300 21.73 -5.35 14.75
C ASP A 300 22.90 -5.73 13.85
N VAL A 301 24.12 -5.31 14.22
CA VAL A 301 25.33 -5.49 13.41
C VAL A 301 26.49 -5.99 14.27
N VAL A 302 27.15 -7.05 13.79
CA VAL A 302 28.43 -7.54 14.32
C VAL A 302 29.53 -7.20 13.32
N ALA A 303 30.41 -6.27 13.67
CA ALA A 303 31.54 -5.86 12.84
C ALA A 303 32.87 -6.32 13.46
N ILE A 304 33.66 -7.10 12.73
CA ILE A 304 34.98 -7.59 13.17
C ILE A 304 36.05 -7.13 12.17
N ASN A 305 37.06 -6.39 12.64
CA ASN A 305 38.13 -5.85 11.79
C ASN A 305 37.62 -4.99 10.61
N CYS A 306 36.53 -4.24 10.80
CA CYS A 306 36.01 -3.30 9.81
C CYS A 306 36.54 -1.88 10.11
N HIS A 307 36.79 -1.08 9.07
CA HIS A 307 37.25 0.31 9.21
C HIS A 307 36.57 1.26 8.22
N GLY A 308 36.24 2.47 8.66
CA GLY A 308 35.69 3.53 7.80
C GLY A 308 34.42 3.13 7.03
N SER A 309 33.60 2.21 7.55
CA SER A 309 32.47 1.64 6.82
C SER A 309 31.12 2.07 7.41
N TYR A 310 30.10 2.25 6.55
CA TYR A 310 28.72 2.49 6.95
C TYR A 310 27.96 1.16 6.93
N LEU A 311 27.57 0.64 8.09
CA LEU A 311 26.94 -0.66 8.26
C LEU A 311 25.57 -0.49 8.90
N ARG A 312 24.51 -0.76 8.15
CA ARG A 312 23.11 -0.61 8.61
C ARG A 312 22.29 -1.86 8.33
N SER A 313 21.49 -2.28 9.31
CA SER A 313 20.50 -3.34 9.13
C SER A 313 19.14 -2.98 9.72
N GLU A 314 18.09 -3.18 8.93
CA GLU A 314 16.66 -3.11 9.29
C GLU A 314 15.95 -4.48 9.18
N ALA A 315 16.66 -5.52 8.75
CA ALA A 315 16.11 -6.83 8.38
C ALA A 315 16.50 -7.99 9.31
N GLY A 316 17.34 -7.74 10.33
CA GLY A 316 17.92 -8.75 11.22
C GLY A 316 19.43 -8.57 11.42
N LEU A 317 20.12 -9.58 11.97
CA LEU A 317 21.55 -9.52 12.25
C LEU A 317 22.41 -9.41 10.97
N LEU A 318 23.20 -8.34 10.85
CA LEU A 318 24.24 -8.17 9.83
C LEU A 318 25.62 -8.50 10.42
N SER A 319 26.30 -9.53 9.92
CA SER A 319 27.68 -9.84 10.30
C SER A 319 28.66 -9.42 9.21
N ALA A 320 29.61 -8.53 9.53
CA ALA A 320 30.62 -8.00 8.62
C ALA A 320 32.02 -8.24 9.18
N VAL A 321 32.93 -8.78 8.35
CA VAL A 321 34.32 -9.05 8.75
C VAL A 321 35.28 -8.49 7.70
N GLY A 322 36.26 -7.69 8.13
CA GLY A 322 37.35 -7.22 7.26
C GLY A 322 36.97 -6.17 6.22
N LEU A 323 35.85 -5.46 6.39
CA LEU A 323 35.39 -4.45 5.42
C LEU A 323 36.07 -3.10 5.64
N HIS A 324 36.56 -2.49 4.56
CA HIS A 324 37.21 -1.18 4.60
C HIS A 324 36.56 -0.21 3.63
N ASN A 325 36.10 0.96 4.11
CA ASN A 325 35.46 2.00 3.29
C ASN A 325 34.26 1.49 2.48
N MET A 326 33.43 0.64 3.09
CA MET A 326 32.25 0.04 2.47
C MET A 326 30.95 0.61 3.05
N ALA A 327 29.95 0.78 2.20
CA ALA A 327 28.57 0.93 2.61
C ALA A 327 27.86 -0.42 2.47
N VAL A 328 27.30 -0.93 3.57
CA VAL A 328 26.45 -2.13 3.63
C VAL A 328 25.13 -1.74 4.27
N VAL A 329 24.04 -1.84 3.51
CA VAL A 329 22.72 -1.40 3.96
C VAL A 329 21.71 -2.49 3.64
N ALA A 330 21.22 -3.17 4.67
CA ALA A 330 20.25 -4.25 4.57
C ALA A 330 18.86 -3.75 5.02
N THR A 331 17.91 -3.67 4.09
CA THR A 331 16.46 -3.54 4.37
C THR A 331 15.81 -4.92 4.26
N THR A 332 14.55 -5.03 4.70
CA THR A 332 13.81 -6.31 4.79
C THR A 332 13.73 -7.09 3.47
N ASP A 333 13.82 -6.41 2.33
CA ASP A 333 13.69 -6.97 1.00
C ASP A 333 14.89 -6.71 0.07
N ALA A 334 15.90 -5.94 0.51
CA ALA A 334 17.03 -5.57 -0.33
C ALA A 334 18.31 -5.33 0.48
N THR A 335 19.46 -5.69 -0.08
CA THR A 335 20.77 -5.36 0.51
C THR A 335 21.63 -4.67 -0.52
N PHE A 336 22.15 -3.50 -0.15
CA PHE A 336 23.11 -2.74 -0.95
C PHE A 336 24.51 -2.86 -0.35
N VAL A 337 25.49 -3.13 -1.22
CA VAL A 337 26.91 -3.23 -0.86
C VAL A 337 27.74 -2.51 -1.91
N ALA A 338 28.49 -1.49 -1.52
CA ALA A 338 29.42 -0.82 -2.41
C ALA A 338 30.56 -0.11 -1.64
N PRO A 339 31.72 0.14 -2.27
CA PRO A 339 32.67 1.11 -1.75
C PRO A 339 31.99 2.48 -1.61
N VAL A 340 32.24 3.18 -0.51
CA VAL A 340 31.59 4.48 -0.23
C VAL A 340 31.88 5.51 -1.34
N LYS A 341 33.08 5.47 -1.94
CA LYS A 341 33.47 6.32 -3.07
C LYS A 341 32.72 6.06 -4.39
N GLU A 342 32.00 4.95 -4.50
CA GLU A 342 31.24 4.53 -5.69
C GLU A 342 29.72 4.71 -5.49
N SER A 343 29.31 5.40 -4.41
CA SER A 343 27.90 5.58 -4.04
C SER A 343 27.03 6.24 -5.11
N GLN A 344 27.62 7.03 -6.01
CA GLN A 344 26.95 7.63 -7.16
C GLN A 344 26.34 6.58 -8.12
N ASN A 345 26.92 5.38 -8.18
CA ASN A 345 26.49 4.29 -9.07
C ASN A 345 25.16 3.66 -8.60
N VAL A 346 24.61 4.08 -7.45
CA VAL A 346 23.23 3.72 -7.03
C VAL A 346 22.22 4.06 -8.13
N ARG A 347 22.43 5.12 -8.91
CA ARG A 347 21.54 5.47 -10.03
C ARG A 347 21.49 4.37 -11.09
N ASP A 348 22.62 3.74 -11.38
CA ASP A 348 22.71 2.68 -12.39
C ASP A 348 22.00 1.41 -11.89
N VAL A 349 22.10 1.12 -10.58
CA VAL A 349 21.35 0.05 -9.93
C VAL A 349 19.85 0.31 -10.02
N VAL A 350 19.40 1.50 -9.62
CA VAL A 350 17.98 1.89 -9.67
C VAL A 350 17.45 1.82 -11.10
N ALA A 351 18.17 2.37 -12.08
CA ALA A 351 17.76 2.32 -13.49
C ALA A 351 17.66 0.88 -14.03
N THR A 352 18.59 0.01 -13.63
CA THR A 352 18.56 -1.41 -14.01
C THR A 352 17.36 -2.13 -13.40
N LEU A 353 17.08 -1.88 -12.11
CA LEU A 353 15.93 -2.44 -11.41
C LEU A 353 14.60 -1.94 -12.00
N GLU A 354 14.48 -0.65 -12.30
CA GLU A 354 13.31 -0.07 -12.96
C GLU A 354 13.07 -0.68 -14.34
N LYS A 355 14.12 -0.85 -15.14
CA LYS A 355 14.05 -1.52 -16.45
C LYS A 355 13.61 -2.98 -16.35
N ALA A 356 14.03 -3.67 -15.28
CA ALA A 356 13.60 -5.03 -14.98
C ALA A 356 12.20 -5.10 -14.33
N GLY A 357 11.54 -3.97 -14.10
CA GLY A 357 10.24 -3.90 -13.46
C GLY A 357 10.26 -4.36 -11.99
N ARG A 358 11.40 -4.24 -11.31
CA ARG A 358 11.56 -4.57 -9.88
C ARG A 358 10.89 -3.50 -9.02
N LEU A 359 10.38 -3.88 -7.85
CA LEU A 359 9.55 -3.03 -6.98
C LEU A 359 10.36 -2.32 -5.91
N GLU A 360 11.57 -2.81 -5.65
CA GLU A 360 12.44 -2.37 -4.57
C GLU A 360 12.89 -0.92 -4.74
N THR A 361 12.79 -0.34 -5.94
CA THR A 361 13.08 1.09 -6.17
C THR A 361 11.89 2.00 -5.86
N LYS A 362 10.68 1.44 -5.84
CA LYS A 362 9.42 2.18 -5.74
C LYS A 362 8.77 2.07 -4.38
N PHE A 363 8.73 0.86 -3.84
CA PHE A 363 7.95 0.54 -2.66
C PHE A 363 8.84 0.12 -1.52
N THR A 364 8.67 0.75 -0.37
CA THR A 364 9.27 0.37 0.89
C THR A 364 8.38 -0.72 1.47
N PRO A 365 8.91 -1.91 1.78
CA PRO A 365 8.17 -2.90 2.54
C PRO A 365 7.59 -2.21 3.77
N ALA A 366 6.31 -2.41 4.06
CA ALA A 366 5.68 -1.77 5.20
C ALA A 366 6.51 -2.03 6.46
N ALA A 367 7.21 -0.99 6.91
CA ALA A 367 8.08 -1.02 8.08
C ALA A 367 7.28 -0.79 9.38
N ASP A 368 5.96 -0.70 9.29
CA ASP A 368 5.07 -0.33 10.38
C ASP A 368 4.94 -1.47 11.38
N LYS A 369 5.99 -1.59 12.20
CA LYS A 369 6.20 -2.53 13.29
C LYS A 369 6.26 -3.95 12.73
N ILE A 370 7.13 -4.79 13.28
CA ILE A 370 6.78 -6.22 13.30
C ILE A 370 5.38 -6.21 13.91
N PRO A 371 4.31 -6.55 13.17
CA PRO A 371 2.99 -6.48 13.75
C PRO A 371 3.08 -7.40 14.94
N GLN A 372 2.89 -6.87 16.14
CA GLN A 372 2.88 -7.72 17.30
C GLN A 372 1.79 -8.74 17.01
N SER A 373 2.17 -10.01 16.97
CA SER A 373 1.23 -11.11 16.78
C SER A 373 -0.02 -10.89 17.64
N GLY A 374 -1.16 -10.70 17.00
CA GLY A 374 -2.45 -10.38 17.60
C GLY A 374 -2.79 -8.89 17.69
N ALA A 375 -2.08 -8.00 17.00
CA ALA A 375 -2.30 -6.55 17.06
C ALA A 375 -3.71 -6.15 16.59
N TYR A 376 -4.24 -6.84 15.59
CA TYR A 376 -5.59 -6.58 15.08
C TYR A 376 -6.69 -7.31 15.84
N LEU A 377 -6.38 -8.16 16.84
CA LEU A 377 -7.37 -9.01 17.50
C LEU A 377 -8.57 -8.20 18.04
N THR A 378 -8.31 -7.14 18.80
CA THR A 378 -9.37 -6.29 19.37
C THR A 378 -10.18 -5.57 18.29
N ARG A 379 -9.52 -5.08 17.24
CA ARG A 379 -10.21 -4.40 16.12
C ARG A 379 -11.09 -5.38 15.34
N VAL A 380 -10.61 -6.61 15.13
CA VAL A 380 -11.36 -7.70 14.49
C VAL A 380 -12.58 -8.09 15.31
N GLU A 381 -12.43 -8.28 16.63
CA GLU A 381 -13.55 -8.59 17.52
C GLU A 381 -14.59 -7.46 17.49
N HIS A 382 -14.16 -6.20 17.58
CA HIS A 382 -15.05 -5.05 17.50
C HIS A 382 -15.80 -5.01 16.16
N TRP A 383 -15.10 -5.16 15.04
CA TRP A 383 -15.75 -5.13 13.72
C TRP A 383 -16.76 -6.27 13.56
N LEU A 384 -16.41 -7.49 13.97
CA LEU A 384 -17.31 -8.64 13.85
C LEU A 384 -18.56 -8.47 14.71
N PHE A 385 -18.38 -8.25 16.02
CA PHE A 385 -19.48 -8.37 16.99
C PHE A 385 -20.25 -7.07 17.23
N ASP A 386 -19.58 -5.92 17.12
CA ASP A 386 -20.21 -4.63 17.45
C ASP A 386 -20.65 -3.85 16.20
N GLU A 387 -20.10 -4.18 15.02
CA GLU A 387 -20.39 -3.46 13.78
C GLU A 387 -21.11 -4.33 12.74
N ALA A 388 -20.45 -5.37 12.21
CA ALA A 388 -20.91 -6.09 11.04
C ALA A 388 -22.07 -7.05 11.36
N LEU A 389 -21.94 -7.94 12.35
CA LEU A 389 -23.01 -8.88 12.69
C LEU A 389 -24.32 -8.19 13.06
N PRO A 390 -24.36 -7.15 13.94
CA PRO A 390 -25.59 -6.43 14.26
C PRO A 390 -26.23 -5.74 13.04
N LEU A 391 -25.42 -5.17 12.15
CA LEU A 391 -25.90 -4.50 10.95
C LEU A 391 -26.54 -5.50 9.98
N TRP A 392 -25.81 -6.58 9.65
CA TRP A 392 -26.26 -7.56 8.68
C TRP A 392 -27.41 -8.43 9.19
N SER A 393 -27.52 -8.64 10.49
CA SER A 393 -28.68 -9.33 11.11
C SER A 393 -29.98 -8.52 11.08
N THR A 394 -29.91 -7.24 10.70
CA THR A 394 -31.08 -6.37 10.61
C THR A 394 -31.26 -5.86 9.19
N ARG A 395 -30.33 -5.04 8.69
CA ARG A 395 -30.40 -4.43 7.37
C ARG A 395 -30.18 -5.41 6.23
N GLY A 396 -29.42 -6.49 6.47
CA GLY A 396 -29.17 -7.54 5.48
C GLY A 396 -30.31 -8.56 5.32
N VAL A 397 -31.31 -8.53 6.20
CA VAL A 397 -32.42 -9.49 6.23
C VAL A 397 -33.63 -8.90 5.51
N ASP A 398 -34.25 -9.70 4.65
CA ASP A 398 -35.48 -9.28 3.97
C ASP A 398 -36.70 -9.80 4.73
N GLU A 399 -37.56 -8.89 5.20
CA GLU A 399 -38.77 -9.23 5.95
C GLU A 399 -39.72 -10.15 5.17
N LYS A 400 -39.62 -10.16 3.82
CA LYS A 400 -40.40 -11.07 2.95
C LYS A 400 -39.85 -12.50 2.89
N GLY A 401 -38.66 -12.74 3.44
CA GLY A 401 -37.99 -14.03 3.47
C GLY A 401 -36.61 -14.00 2.83
N GLY A 402 -35.65 -14.68 3.47
CA GLY A 402 -34.26 -14.74 3.03
C GLY A 402 -33.52 -13.42 3.27
N PHE A 403 -32.50 -13.15 2.46
CA PHE A 403 -31.58 -12.02 2.67
C PHE A 403 -31.58 -11.09 1.46
N TYR A 404 -31.08 -9.88 1.63
CA TYR A 404 -30.79 -8.98 0.53
C TYR A 404 -29.45 -9.33 -0.12
N GLU A 405 -29.33 -9.14 -1.43
CA GLU A 405 -28.09 -9.43 -2.17
C GLU A 405 -26.97 -8.43 -1.91
N ALA A 406 -27.31 -7.20 -1.53
CA ALA A 406 -26.37 -6.12 -1.26
C ALA A 406 -27.01 -5.02 -0.41
N LEU A 407 -26.16 -4.26 0.26
CA LEU A 407 -26.52 -3.00 0.92
C LEU A 407 -25.80 -1.84 0.23
N GLY A 408 -26.42 -0.66 0.18
CA GLY A 408 -25.73 0.57 -0.16
C GLY A 408 -24.79 1.02 0.95
N PHE A 409 -23.89 1.97 0.66
CA PHE A 409 -23.03 2.57 1.69
C PHE A 409 -23.80 3.42 2.72
N ASP A 410 -25.07 3.70 2.47
CA ASP A 410 -26.03 4.25 3.44
C ASP A 410 -26.69 3.17 4.31
N SER A 411 -26.26 1.90 4.20
CA SER A 411 -26.81 0.72 4.86
C SER A 411 -28.24 0.35 4.44
N MET A 412 -28.75 0.90 3.33
CA MET A 412 -30.07 0.55 2.83
C MET A 412 -30.02 -0.63 1.86
N PRO A 413 -31.03 -1.53 1.85
CA PRO A 413 -31.07 -2.65 0.92
C PRO A 413 -31.08 -2.23 -0.56
N VAL A 414 -30.24 -2.90 -1.37
CA VAL A 414 -30.30 -2.80 -2.83
C VAL A 414 -31.13 -3.95 -3.37
N LEU A 415 -32.28 -3.63 -3.98
CA LEU A 415 -33.23 -4.65 -4.46
C LEU A 415 -32.70 -5.34 -5.72
N ARG A 416 -32.36 -6.63 -5.59
CA ARG A 416 -31.88 -7.52 -6.68
C ARG A 416 -32.54 -8.89 -6.59
N ALA A 417 -32.55 -9.67 -7.67
CA ALA A 417 -32.98 -11.06 -7.57
C ALA A 417 -32.03 -11.86 -6.65
N LYS A 418 -32.60 -12.71 -5.79
CA LYS A 418 -31.89 -13.50 -4.76
C LYS A 418 -31.22 -14.71 -5.41
N ARG A 419 -29.90 -14.79 -5.33
CA ARG A 419 -29.12 -15.94 -5.83
C ARG A 419 -29.02 -16.97 -4.73
N MET A 420 -29.18 -18.25 -5.07
CA MET A 420 -29.15 -19.34 -4.10
C MET A 420 -27.83 -19.37 -3.32
N ARG A 421 -26.70 -19.21 -4.00
CA ARG A 421 -25.37 -19.09 -3.36
C ARG A 421 -25.30 -17.98 -2.31
N THR A 422 -25.90 -16.81 -2.57
CA THR A 422 -25.86 -15.69 -1.61
C THR A 422 -26.70 -16.01 -0.39
N MET A 423 -27.90 -16.58 -0.59
CA MET A 423 -28.77 -16.99 0.52
C MET A 423 -28.06 -18.03 1.40
N ALA A 424 -27.47 -19.05 0.79
CA ALA A 424 -26.70 -20.07 1.49
C ALA A 424 -25.50 -19.46 2.26
N ARG A 425 -24.74 -18.56 1.63
CA ARG A 425 -23.60 -17.87 2.27
C ARG A 425 -24.01 -17.02 3.47
N GLN A 426 -25.19 -16.40 3.46
CA GLN A 426 -25.72 -15.67 4.62
C GLN A 426 -26.13 -16.64 5.75
N ILE A 427 -26.77 -17.76 5.42
CA ILE A 427 -27.08 -18.82 6.41
C ILE A 427 -25.79 -19.32 7.07
N TYR A 428 -24.76 -19.59 6.28
CA TYR A 428 -23.44 -19.94 6.79
C TYR A 428 -22.87 -18.85 7.71
N ALA A 429 -22.91 -17.59 7.27
CA ALA A 429 -22.34 -16.46 8.02
C ALA A 429 -22.95 -16.36 9.43
N PHE A 430 -24.27 -16.50 9.55
CA PHE A 430 -24.94 -16.52 10.85
C PHE A 430 -24.70 -17.81 11.64
N ALA A 431 -24.59 -18.98 10.99
CA ALA A 431 -24.17 -20.20 11.67
C ALA A 431 -22.76 -20.07 12.28
N MET A 432 -21.81 -19.52 11.53
CA MET A 432 -20.48 -19.19 12.03
C MET A 432 -20.52 -18.17 13.18
N ALA A 433 -21.40 -17.18 13.13
CA ALA A 433 -21.59 -16.25 14.25
C ALA A 433 -22.00 -16.99 15.54
N GLY A 434 -22.91 -17.96 15.43
CA GLY A 434 -23.29 -18.85 16.53
C GLY A 434 -22.11 -19.68 17.07
N GLU A 435 -21.29 -20.25 16.17
CA GLU A 435 -20.09 -21.00 16.56
C GLU A 435 -19.06 -20.14 17.30
N MET A 436 -19.01 -18.83 17.01
CA MET A 436 -18.15 -17.89 17.71
C MET A 436 -18.67 -17.49 19.10
N GLY A 437 -19.90 -17.87 19.45
CA GLY A 437 -20.57 -17.46 20.68
C GLY A 437 -21.22 -16.08 20.61
N TRP A 438 -21.58 -15.60 19.41
CA TRP A 438 -22.37 -14.38 19.27
C TRP A 438 -23.75 -14.55 19.92
N ASP A 439 -24.17 -13.56 20.70
CA ASP A 439 -25.42 -13.55 21.48
C ASP A 439 -26.63 -13.03 20.70
N GLY A 440 -26.44 -12.62 19.45
CA GLY A 440 -27.52 -12.21 18.55
C GLY A 440 -28.42 -13.36 18.07
N PRO A 441 -29.46 -13.07 17.27
CA PRO A 441 -30.52 -14.01 16.88
C PRO A 441 -30.10 -14.96 15.75
N TYR A 442 -28.90 -15.55 15.82
CA TYR A 442 -28.37 -16.35 14.72
C TYR A 442 -29.21 -17.59 14.40
N LYS A 443 -29.88 -18.19 15.38
CA LYS A 443 -30.74 -19.38 15.16
C LYS A 443 -31.96 -19.00 14.33
N GLU A 444 -32.61 -17.91 14.69
CA GLU A 444 -33.76 -17.35 14.00
C GLU A 444 -33.40 -16.96 12.55
N LEU A 445 -32.20 -16.40 12.35
CA LEU A 445 -31.71 -16.03 11.01
C LEU A 445 -31.42 -17.26 10.13
N ILE A 446 -30.83 -18.32 10.71
CA ILE A 446 -30.62 -19.59 10.00
C ILE A 446 -31.97 -20.19 9.59
N ASP A 447 -32.92 -20.27 10.53
CA ASP A 447 -34.26 -20.80 10.24
C ASP A 447 -34.98 -19.96 9.19
N HIS A 448 -34.92 -18.64 9.29
CA HIS A 448 -35.48 -17.71 8.32
C HIS A 448 -34.94 -17.94 6.90
N GLY A 449 -33.62 -18.08 6.76
CA GLY A 449 -32.98 -18.38 5.49
C GLY A 449 -33.35 -19.75 4.94
N LEU A 450 -33.28 -20.80 5.77
CA LEU A 450 -33.58 -22.18 5.38
C LEU A 450 -35.05 -22.37 4.98
N GLU A 451 -35.98 -21.71 5.69
CA GLU A 451 -37.39 -21.73 5.34
C GLU A 451 -37.66 -21.06 3.98
N PHE A 452 -37.02 -19.92 3.71
CA PHE A 452 -37.17 -19.23 2.44
C PHE A 452 -36.65 -20.08 1.27
N ILE A 453 -35.40 -20.57 1.35
CA ILE A 453 -34.84 -21.36 0.24
C ILE A 453 -35.55 -22.71 0.11
N GLY A 454 -35.91 -23.36 1.22
CA GLY A 454 -36.59 -24.66 1.24
C GLY A 454 -37.98 -24.60 0.61
N LYS A 455 -38.75 -23.54 0.91
CA LYS A 455 -40.09 -23.34 0.36
C LYS A 455 -40.08 -23.01 -1.14
N ASN A 456 -39.13 -22.17 -1.56
CA ASN A 456 -39.22 -21.49 -2.86
C ASN A 456 -38.21 -21.99 -3.90
N GLY A 457 -37.06 -22.51 -3.45
CA GLY A 457 -35.92 -22.82 -4.31
C GLY A 457 -35.59 -24.31 -4.45
N ARG A 458 -36.40 -25.19 -3.86
CA ARG A 458 -36.23 -26.64 -3.98
C ARG A 458 -36.79 -27.13 -5.32
N THR A 459 -36.06 -28.02 -5.99
CA THR A 459 -36.52 -28.70 -7.22
C THR A 459 -37.08 -30.09 -6.91
N ASP A 460 -37.92 -30.61 -7.81
CA ASP A 460 -38.50 -31.95 -7.68
C ASP A 460 -37.46 -33.09 -7.66
N ARG A 461 -36.25 -32.82 -8.17
CA ARG A 461 -35.13 -33.78 -8.18
C ARG A 461 -34.31 -33.76 -6.90
N GLY A 462 -34.61 -32.87 -5.97
CA GLY A 462 -33.80 -32.70 -4.77
C GLY A 462 -32.53 -31.86 -5.00
N GLY A 463 -32.49 -31.02 -6.04
CA GLY A 463 -31.52 -29.93 -6.20
C GLY A 463 -32.08 -28.56 -5.81
N TRP A 464 -31.26 -27.52 -5.95
CA TRP A 464 -31.62 -26.13 -5.68
C TRP A 464 -31.57 -25.29 -6.95
N VAL A 465 -32.54 -24.40 -7.15
CA VAL A 465 -32.57 -23.45 -8.28
C VAL A 465 -31.49 -22.38 -8.15
N LEU A 466 -31.06 -21.80 -9.28
CA LEU A 466 -30.02 -20.77 -9.31
C LEU A 466 -30.50 -19.42 -8.74
N GLN A 467 -31.73 -19.00 -9.09
CA GLN A 467 -32.17 -17.64 -8.82
C GLN A 467 -33.68 -17.52 -8.53
N LEU A 468 -33.99 -16.71 -7.52
CA LEU A 468 -35.33 -16.37 -7.04
C LEU A 468 -35.57 -14.87 -7.16
N SER A 469 -36.83 -14.46 -7.32
CA SER A 469 -37.24 -13.07 -7.14
C SER A 469 -37.27 -12.70 -5.65
N GLN A 470 -37.53 -11.43 -5.36
CA GLN A 470 -37.66 -10.93 -4.00
C GLN A 470 -38.81 -11.60 -3.23
N ASP A 471 -39.91 -11.94 -3.90
CA ASP A 471 -41.07 -12.63 -3.35
C ASP A 471 -40.97 -14.18 -3.42
N GLY A 472 -39.83 -14.73 -3.84
CA GLY A 472 -39.59 -16.17 -3.87
C GLY A 472 -40.09 -16.90 -5.12
N LYS A 473 -40.45 -16.20 -6.19
CA LYS A 473 -40.74 -16.84 -7.48
C LYS A 473 -39.43 -17.29 -8.13
N VAL A 474 -39.40 -18.52 -8.67
CA VAL A 474 -38.26 -19.02 -9.46
C VAL A 474 -38.07 -18.17 -10.72
N LEU A 475 -36.91 -17.54 -10.84
CA LEU A 475 -36.50 -16.77 -12.02
C LEU A 475 -35.57 -17.58 -12.93
N ASP A 476 -34.67 -18.38 -12.34
CA ASP A 476 -33.82 -19.31 -13.06
C ASP A 476 -33.79 -20.65 -12.32
N ALA A 477 -34.34 -21.68 -12.95
CA ALA A 477 -34.47 -23.04 -12.42
C ALA A 477 -33.23 -23.92 -12.64
N THR A 478 -32.14 -23.36 -13.17
CA THR A 478 -30.89 -24.10 -13.38
C THR A 478 -30.36 -24.63 -12.05
N GLU A 479 -30.09 -25.93 -11.98
CA GLU A 479 -29.47 -26.55 -10.82
C GLU A 479 -27.95 -26.52 -11.01
N ASP A 480 -27.34 -25.37 -10.69
CA ASP A 480 -25.90 -25.15 -10.81
C ASP A 480 -25.14 -25.82 -9.66
N SER A 481 -24.04 -26.49 -9.99
CA SER A 481 -23.18 -27.23 -9.06
C SER A 481 -22.55 -26.35 -7.98
N TYR A 482 -22.17 -25.11 -8.31
CA TYR A 482 -21.59 -24.17 -7.35
C TYR A 482 -22.62 -23.75 -6.30
N ASP A 483 -23.84 -23.48 -6.72
CA ASP A 483 -24.94 -23.13 -5.82
C ASP A 483 -25.30 -24.33 -4.91
N GLN A 484 -25.26 -25.58 -5.41
CA GLN A 484 -25.43 -26.77 -4.55
C GLN A 484 -24.33 -26.86 -3.47
N ALA A 485 -23.07 -26.62 -3.85
CA ALA A 485 -21.94 -26.65 -2.93
C ALA A 485 -22.07 -25.62 -1.80
N CYS A 486 -22.48 -24.38 -2.16
CA CYS A 486 -22.74 -23.34 -1.17
C CYS A 486 -23.86 -23.75 -0.19
N VAL A 487 -24.93 -24.40 -0.69
CA VAL A 487 -26.01 -24.89 0.17
C VAL A 487 -25.52 -26.00 1.09
N LEU A 488 -24.76 -26.98 0.59
CA LEU A 488 -24.19 -28.03 1.44
C LEU A 488 -23.29 -27.46 2.55
N LEU A 489 -22.45 -26.47 2.23
CA LEU A 489 -21.58 -25.83 3.20
C LEU A 489 -22.40 -25.09 4.28
N ALA A 490 -23.44 -24.36 3.88
CA ALA A 490 -24.35 -23.70 4.81
C ALA A 490 -25.07 -24.68 5.73
N LEU A 491 -25.53 -25.82 5.19
CA LEU A 491 -26.21 -26.87 5.95
C LEU A 491 -25.26 -27.56 6.94
N ALA A 492 -23.99 -27.78 6.60
CA ALA A 492 -23.01 -28.36 7.53
C ALA A 492 -22.84 -27.48 8.77
N HIS A 493 -22.68 -26.17 8.59
CA HIS A 493 -22.54 -25.21 9.68
C HIS A 493 -23.85 -25.03 10.46
N ALA A 494 -25.00 -24.97 9.79
CA ALA A 494 -26.30 -24.95 10.44
C ALA A 494 -26.52 -26.20 11.32
N HIS A 495 -26.11 -27.38 10.84
CA HIS A 495 -26.15 -28.62 11.60
C HIS A 495 -25.24 -28.55 12.84
N ARG A 496 -24.01 -28.02 12.69
CA ARG A 496 -23.05 -27.84 13.78
C ARG A 496 -23.60 -27.01 14.94
N VAL A 497 -24.42 -26.00 14.65
CA VAL A 497 -25.09 -25.16 15.69
C VAL A 497 -26.46 -25.67 16.10
N GLY A 498 -26.82 -26.91 15.72
CA GLY A 498 -27.98 -27.63 16.21
C GLY A 498 -29.27 -27.45 15.40
N ASN A 499 -29.20 -26.94 14.16
CA ASN A 499 -30.38 -26.88 13.30
C ASN A 499 -30.81 -28.29 12.84
N LYS A 500 -32.04 -28.68 13.17
CA LYS A 500 -32.57 -30.03 12.92
C LYS A 500 -32.97 -30.29 11.46
N LYS A 501 -33.24 -29.24 10.68
CA LYS A 501 -33.62 -29.35 9.26
C LYS A 501 -32.40 -29.57 8.36
N ALA A 502 -31.21 -29.22 8.84
CA ALA A 502 -30.02 -29.15 8.02
C ALA A 502 -29.57 -30.51 7.46
N LEU A 503 -29.49 -31.54 8.31
CA LEU A 503 -29.04 -32.88 7.90
C LEU A 503 -29.97 -33.54 6.86
N PRO A 504 -31.31 -33.59 7.04
CA PRO A 504 -32.21 -34.12 6.01
C PRO A 504 -32.05 -33.42 4.65
N LEU A 505 -32.01 -32.09 4.64
CA LEU A 505 -31.84 -31.31 3.40
C LEU A 505 -30.49 -31.60 2.73
N ALA A 506 -29.44 -31.80 3.53
CA ALA A 506 -28.12 -32.12 3.00
C ALA A 506 -28.11 -33.52 2.36
N MET A 507 -28.71 -34.52 3.00
CA MET A 507 -28.77 -35.88 2.44
C MET A 507 -29.49 -35.92 1.09
N GLU A 508 -30.58 -35.17 0.94
CA GLU A 508 -31.24 -35.03 -0.35
C GLU A 508 -30.36 -34.31 -1.38
N THR A 509 -29.63 -33.27 -0.97
CA THR A 509 -28.73 -32.50 -1.85
C THR A 509 -27.54 -33.35 -2.30
N PHE A 510 -26.95 -34.17 -1.41
CA PHE A 510 -25.94 -35.16 -1.75
C PHE A 510 -26.48 -36.18 -2.74
N SER A 511 -27.68 -36.71 -2.50
CA SER A 511 -28.33 -37.65 -3.42
C SER A 511 -28.52 -37.03 -4.80
N PHE A 512 -28.92 -35.76 -4.87
CA PHE A 512 -29.03 -35.03 -6.13
C PHE A 512 -27.67 -34.87 -6.83
N ILE A 513 -26.62 -34.45 -6.12
CA ILE A 513 -25.27 -34.31 -6.69
C ILE A 513 -24.79 -35.65 -7.24
N ASP A 514 -24.92 -36.73 -6.47
CA ASP A 514 -24.45 -38.07 -6.87
C ASP A 514 -25.23 -38.61 -8.09
N LEU A 515 -26.54 -38.31 -8.19
CA LEU A 515 -27.39 -38.80 -9.29
C LEU A 515 -27.32 -37.95 -10.56
N HIS A 516 -27.15 -36.64 -10.43
CA HIS A 516 -27.38 -35.69 -11.52
C HIS A 516 -26.17 -34.83 -11.89
N LEU A 517 -25.21 -34.64 -10.98
CA LEU A 517 -24.02 -33.82 -11.23
C LEU A 517 -22.73 -34.62 -11.31
N ALA A 518 -22.63 -35.79 -10.67
CA ALA A 518 -21.44 -36.62 -10.76
C ALA A 518 -21.22 -37.14 -12.19
N ASP A 519 -20.01 -36.96 -12.72
CA ASP A 519 -19.62 -37.57 -13.99
C ASP A 519 -19.46 -39.07 -13.79
N LYS A 520 -20.26 -39.85 -14.52
CA LYS A 520 -20.29 -41.33 -14.45
C LYS A 520 -18.97 -41.96 -14.90
N ASN A 521 -18.12 -41.23 -15.61
CA ASN A 521 -16.78 -41.67 -15.98
C ASN A 521 -15.73 -41.39 -14.90
N GLY A 522 -16.13 -40.87 -13.74
CA GLY A 522 -15.25 -40.57 -12.62
C GLY A 522 -14.50 -39.24 -12.72
N LYS A 523 -14.71 -38.46 -13.79
CA LYS A 523 -14.00 -37.22 -14.11
C LYS A 523 -14.57 -35.97 -13.40
N GLY A 524 -14.84 -36.05 -12.10
CA GLY A 524 -15.40 -34.93 -11.33
C GLY A 524 -16.91 -34.73 -11.49
N PHE A 525 -17.36 -33.48 -11.54
CA PHE A 525 -18.77 -33.07 -11.55
C PHE A 525 -19.08 -32.15 -12.74
N PHE A 526 -20.32 -32.22 -13.24
CA PHE A 526 -20.84 -31.33 -14.27
C PHE A 526 -21.24 -29.97 -13.70
N GLU A 527 -21.19 -28.94 -14.54
CA GLU A 527 -21.55 -27.57 -14.16
C GLU A 527 -23.01 -27.44 -13.71
N ASN A 528 -23.91 -28.19 -14.35
CA ASN A 528 -25.32 -28.27 -14.01
C ASN A 528 -25.92 -29.61 -14.46
N ALA A 529 -27.15 -29.89 -14.04
CA ALA A 529 -27.82 -31.16 -14.28
C ALA A 529 -28.17 -31.49 -15.75
N LYS A 530 -27.89 -30.58 -16.70
CA LYS A 530 -28.02 -30.85 -18.14
C LYS A 530 -26.76 -31.50 -18.74
N GLY A 531 -25.67 -31.60 -17.99
CA GLY A 531 -24.38 -32.14 -18.44
C GLY A 531 -23.58 -31.18 -19.32
N ASP A 532 -22.51 -31.68 -19.95
CA ASP A 532 -21.69 -30.91 -20.90
C ASP A 532 -22.43 -30.75 -22.23
N GLY A 533 -22.81 -29.51 -22.58
CA GLY A 533 -23.21 -29.17 -23.94
C GLY A 533 -22.00 -28.73 -24.78
N GLU A 534 -22.13 -28.66 -26.12
CA GLU A 534 -21.05 -28.26 -27.05
C GLU A 534 -20.43 -26.87 -26.79
N LYS A 535 -20.94 -26.08 -25.83
CA LYS A 535 -20.50 -24.71 -25.52
C LYS A 535 -20.22 -24.43 -24.03
N THR A 536 -20.20 -25.44 -23.17
CA THR A 536 -19.99 -25.23 -21.72
C THR A 536 -18.57 -25.63 -21.32
N PHE A 537 -17.77 -24.66 -20.85
CA PHE A 537 -16.52 -24.96 -20.16
C PHE A 537 -16.80 -25.68 -18.85
N ARG A 538 -15.91 -26.61 -18.48
CA ARG A 538 -15.80 -27.09 -17.11
C ARG A 538 -14.98 -26.10 -16.28
N ARG A 539 -15.31 -25.96 -15.01
CA ARG A 539 -14.70 -24.98 -14.10
C ARG A 539 -14.11 -25.67 -12.87
N SER A 540 -12.96 -25.18 -12.43
CA SER A 540 -12.35 -25.58 -11.15
C SER A 540 -13.13 -25.03 -9.94
N ASN A 541 -13.77 -23.86 -10.10
CA ASN A 541 -14.45 -23.15 -9.01
C ASN A 541 -15.58 -23.97 -8.31
N PRO A 542 -16.55 -24.59 -9.02
CA PRO A 542 -17.53 -25.45 -8.35
C PRO A 542 -16.90 -26.62 -7.59
N HIS A 543 -15.81 -27.20 -8.11
CA HIS A 543 -15.10 -28.30 -7.46
C HIS A 543 -14.40 -27.85 -6.18
N MET A 544 -13.81 -26.66 -6.16
CA MET A 544 -13.20 -26.07 -4.97
C MET A 544 -14.22 -25.94 -3.83
N HIS A 545 -15.43 -25.45 -4.12
CA HIS A 545 -16.47 -25.31 -3.10
C HIS A 545 -17.16 -26.63 -2.74
N LEU A 546 -17.26 -27.59 -3.66
CA LEU A 546 -17.67 -28.95 -3.30
C LEU A 546 -16.66 -29.58 -2.34
N PHE A 547 -15.36 -29.43 -2.62
CA PHE A 547 -14.27 -29.89 -1.77
C PHE A 547 -14.36 -29.30 -0.36
N GLU A 548 -14.54 -27.99 -0.25
CA GLU A 548 -14.81 -27.31 1.02
C GLU A 548 -16.04 -27.89 1.73
N SER A 549 -17.17 -28.04 1.02
CA SER A 549 -18.41 -28.55 1.60
C SER A 549 -18.29 -30.00 2.11
N PHE A 550 -17.57 -30.86 1.39
CA PHE A 550 -17.38 -32.27 1.77
C PHE A 550 -16.51 -32.37 3.03
N MET A 551 -15.44 -31.58 3.12
CA MET A 551 -14.62 -31.50 4.34
C MET A 551 -15.43 -30.97 5.53
N ALA A 552 -16.30 -29.99 5.32
CA ALA A 552 -17.18 -29.47 6.38
C ALA A 552 -18.19 -30.54 6.88
N TRP A 553 -18.70 -31.39 5.98
CA TRP A 553 -19.58 -32.51 6.36
C TRP A 553 -18.84 -33.62 7.10
N TYR A 554 -17.59 -33.92 6.73
CA TYR A 554 -16.74 -34.80 7.54
C TYR A 554 -16.55 -34.25 8.96
N ASP A 555 -16.30 -32.95 9.12
CA ASP A 555 -16.07 -32.33 10.44
C ASP A 555 -17.27 -32.46 11.38
N VAL A 556 -18.51 -32.54 10.87
CA VAL A 556 -19.73 -32.64 11.70
C VAL A 556 -20.24 -34.06 11.87
N THR A 557 -19.84 -35.01 11.02
CA THR A 557 -20.34 -36.39 11.06
C THR A 557 -19.28 -37.43 11.44
N GLY A 558 -18.01 -37.17 11.13
CA GLY A 558 -16.93 -38.15 11.17
C GLY A 558 -17.00 -39.23 10.08
N ASP A 559 -17.95 -39.12 9.13
CA ASP A 559 -18.17 -40.12 8.08
C ASP A 559 -17.13 -39.97 6.95
N ARG A 560 -16.36 -41.04 6.72
CA ARG A 560 -15.26 -41.06 5.75
C ARG A 560 -15.75 -40.96 4.31
N ASP A 561 -17.01 -41.29 4.04
CA ASP A 561 -17.61 -41.16 2.71
C ASP A 561 -17.51 -39.73 2.16
N TYR A 562 -17.50 -38.72 3.04
CA TYR A 562 -17.28 -37.33 2.63
C TYR A 562 -15.82 -37.04 2.27
N LEU A 563 -14.86 -37.63 2.98
CA LEU A 563 -13.44 -37.50 2.63
C LEU A 563 -13.10 -38.24 1.33
N GLU A 564 -13.73 -39.38 1.04
CA GLU A 564 -13.55 -40.08 -0.24
C GLU A 564 -14.04 -39.23 -1.42
N ARG A 565 -15.12 -38.46 -1.25
CA ARG A 565 -15.56 -37.48 -2.26
C ARG A 565 -14.56 -36.34 -2.43
N ALA A 566 -13.97 -35.87 -1.33
CA ALA A 566 -12.94 -34.83 -1.33
C ALA A 566 -11.63 -35.32 -2.00
N GLU A 567 -11.22 -36.57 -1.75
CA GLU A 567 -10.07 -37.24 -2.37
C GLU A 567 -10.17 -37.24 -3.89
N ARG A 568 -11.34 -37.56 -4.45
CA ARG A 568 -11.57 -37.51 -5.91
C ARG A 568 -11.34 -36.12 -6.51
N ILE A 569 -11.64 -35.05 -5.77
CA ILE A 569 -11.37 -33.68 -6.22
C ILE A 569 -9.89 -33.35 -6.12
N VAL A 570 -9.20 -33.85 -5.08
CA VAL A 570 -7.74 -33.69 -4.94
C VAL A 570 -7.00 -34.43 -6.07
N ASP A 571 -7.47 -35.61 -6.48
CA ASP A 571 -6.92 -36.34 -7.63
C ASP A 571 -7.11 -35.54 -8.92
N LEU A 572 -8.31 -35.03 -9.17
CA LEU A 572 -8.59 -34.16 -10.32
C LEU A 572 -7.71 -32.89 -10.28
N PHE A 573 -7.50 -32.30 -9.10
CA PHE A 573 -6.61 -31.16 -8.93
C PHE A 573 -5.17 -31.49 -9.31
N LYS A 574 -4.64 -32.62 -8.82
CA LYS A 574 -3.26 -33.08 -9.10
C LYS A 574 -3.07 -33.41 -10.58
N GLU A 575 -4.06 -34.02 -11.22
CA GLU A 575 -3.98 -34.46 -12.60
C GLU A 575 -4.20 -33.32 -13.62
N HIS A 576 -5.11 -32.39 -13.31
CA HIS A 576 -5.62 -31.44 -14.30
C HIS A 576 -5.56 -29.97 -13.90
N PHE A 577 -5.77 -29.64 -12.62
CA PHE A 577 -5.90 -28.23 -12.24
C PHE A 577 -4.57 -27.57 -11.93
N PHE A 578 -3.67 -28.29 -11.27
CA PHE A 578 -2.38 -27.77 -10.88
C PHE A 578 -1.40 -27.78 -12.04
N ASP A 579 -0.94 -26.60 -12.44
CA ASP A 579 0.09 -26.43 -13.45
C ASP A 579 1.49 -26.51 -12.80
N GLU A 580 2.24 -27.56 -13.11
CA GLU A 580 3.56 -27.77 -12.53
C GLU A 580 4.62 -26.75 -13.02
N ASP A 581 4.43 -26.17 -14.21
CA ASP A 581 5.39 -25.26 -14.82
C ASP A 581 5.27 -23.84 -14.23
N SER A 582 4.03 -23.36 -14.07
CA SER A 582 3.76 -22.00 -13.58
C SER A 582 3.31 -21.93 -12.12
N TRP A 583 3.06 -23.08 -11.49
CA TRP A 583 2.49 -23.19 -10.14
C TRP A 583 1.17 -22.41 -9.99
N THR A 584 0.38 -22.38 -11.06
CA THR A 584 -0.93 -21.76 -11.10
C THR A 584 -2.01 -22.82 -11.26
N LEU A 585 -3.24 -22.44 -10.97
CA LEU A 585 -4.46 -23.19 -11.32
C LEU A 585 -5.28 -22.41 -12.34
N ALA A 586 -5.79 -23.10 -13.37
CA ALA A 586 -6.68 -22.53 -14.38
C ALA A 586 -8.14 -22.49 -13.90
N GLU A 587 -8.91 -21.56 -14.45
CA GLU A 587 -10.35 -21.47 -14.15
C GLU A 587 -11.23 -22.28 -15.11
N TYR A 588 -10.84 -22.41 -16.38
CA TYR A 588 -11.67 -22.95 -17.46
C TYR A 588 -11.01 -24.10 -18.23
N TYR A 589 -11.78 -25.17 -18.44
CA TYR A 589 -11.34 -26.42 -19.06
C TYR A 589 -12.35 -26.92 -20.11
N ASP A 590 -11.89 -27.76 -21.02
CA ASP A 590 -12.77 -28.52 -21.92
C ASP A 590 -13.38 -29.77 -21.24
N GLY A 591 -14.21 -30.52 -21.97
CA GLY A 591 -14.84 -31.75 -21.45
C GLY A 591 -13.87 -32.90 -21.12
N ASN A 592 -12.59 -32.77 -21.47
CA ASN A 592 -11.51 -33.70 -21.11
C ASN A 592 -10.58 -33.15 -20.03
N TRP A 593 -10.96 -32.05 -19.38
CA TRP A 593 -10.16 -31.37 -18.36
C TRP A 593 -8.79 -30.90 -18.87
N GLN A 594 -8.69 -30.61 -20.17
CA GLN A 594 -7.58 -29.84 -20.70
C GLN A 594 -7.90 -28.35 -20.54
N ARG A 595 -6.89 -27.54 -20.20
CA ARG A 595 -7.03 -26.08 -20.15
C ARG A 595 -7.64 -25.60 -21.47
N ALA A 596 -8.67 -24.75 -21.39
CA ALA A 596 -9.39 -24.32 -22.59
C ALA A 596 -8.42 -23.69 -23.62
N ALA A 597 -8.60 -24.00 -24.91
CA ALA A 597 -7.73 -23.47 -25.97
C ALA A 597 -8.01 -21.98 -26.29
N SER A 598 -9.04 -21.41 -25.68
CA SER A 598 -9.43 -20.00 -25.83
C SER A 598 -8.74 -19.12 -24.78
N PRO A 599 -8.79 -17.77 -24.91
CA PRO A 599 -8.20 -16.87 -23.92
C PRO A 599 -8.69 -17.09 -22.49
N GLU A 600 -9.93 -17.57 -22.30
CA GLU A 600 -10.47 -17.95 -20.99
C GLU A 600 -9.62 -19.03 -20.33
N GLY A 601 -9.06 -19.94 -21.12
CA GLY A 601 -8.16 -20.95 -20.62
C GLY A 601 -6.88 -20.38 -20.06
N ASP A 602 -6.45 -19.15 -20.39
CA ASP A 602 -5.26 -18.51 -19.81
C ASP A 602 -5.54 -17.89 -18.42
N ILE A 603 -6.82 -17.69 -18.07
CA ILE A 603 -7.22 -17.03 -16.83
C ILE A 603 -6.91 -17.89 -15.60
N CYS A 604 -6.27 -17.26 -14.62
CA CYS A 604 -6.02 -17.76 -13.29
C CYS A 604 -6.47 -16.70 -12.26
N GLU A 605 -7.10 -17.11 -11.16
CA GLU A 605 -7.45 -16.18 -10.07
C GLU A 605 -6.50 -16.38 -8.87
N PRO A 606 -5.69 -15.36 -8.48
CA PRO A 606 -4.84 -15.45 -7.29
C PRO A 606 -5.63 -15.77 -6.02
N GLY A 607 -6.87 -15.28 -5.93
CA GLY A 607 -7.78 -15.60 -4.83
C GLY A 607 -8.06 -17.11 -4.71
N HIS A 608 -8.32 -17.79 -5.83
CA HIS A 608 -8.50 -19.24 -5.85
C HIS A 608 -7.21 -19.99 -5.54
N HIS A 609 -6.02 -19.49 -5.93
CA HIS A 609 -4.76 -20.10 -5.51
C HIS A 609 -4.60 -20.09 -3.99
N PHE A 610 -4.95 -18.97 -3.33
CA PHE A 610 -4.96 -18.90 -1.88
C PHE A 610 -6.00 -19.84 -1.27
N GLU A 611 -7.23 -19.85 -1.80
CA GLU A 611 -8.31 -20.70 -1.29
C GLU A 611 -7.96 -22.19 -1.40
N TRP A 612 -7.54 -22.66 -2.57
CA TRP A 612 -7.02 -24.02 -2.76
C TRP A 612 -5.86 -24.35 -1.83
N SER A 613 -4.91 -23.42 -1.64
CA SER A 613 -3.81 -23.62 -0.69
C SER A 613 -4.34 -23.89 0.72
N SER A 614 -5.33 -23.13 1.19
CA SER A 614 -5.91 -23.34 2.52
C SER A 614 -6.66 -24.69 2.63
N LEU A 615 -7.43 -25.05 1.59
CA LEU A 615 -8.23 -26.28 1.55
C LEU A 615 -7.36 -27.54 1.46
N LEU A 616 -6.27 -27.51 0.69
CA LEU A 616 -5.31 -28.63 0.61
C LEU A 616 -4.61 -28.88 1.95
N VAL A 617 -4.33 -27.82 2.72
CA VAL A 617 -3.75 -27.96 4.06
C VAL A 617 -4.77 -28.53 5.04
N ASP A 618 -6.03 -28.08 5.01
CA ASP A 618 -7.09 -28.66 5.84
C ASP A 618 -7.31 -30.14 5.51
N PHE A 619 -7.37 -30.49 4.23
CA PHE A 619 -7.44 -31.88 3.77
C PHE A 619 -6.27 -32.72 4.30
N SER A 620 -5.04 -32.20 4.23
CA SER A 620 -3.85 -32.87 4.77
C SER A 620 -3.99 -33.16 6.27
N LYS A 621 -4.57 -32.24 7.05
CA LYS A 621 -4.82 -32.44 8.49
C LYS A 621 -5.84 -33.55 8.75
N LYS A 622 -6.85 -33.69 7.89
CA LYS A 622 -7.92 -34.69 8.02
C LYS A 622 -7.51 -36.09 7.55
N THR A 623 -6.68 -36.19 6.51
CA THR A 623 -6.27 -37.47 5.88
C THR A 623 -4.86 -37.93 6.25
N ASN A 624 -4.03 -37.05 6.82
CA ASN A 624 -2.58 -37.20 6.96
C ASN A 624 -1.81 -37.32 5.63
N ASP A 625 -2.42 -37.01 4.47
CA ASP A 625 -1.69 -36.90 3.21
C ASP A 625 -0.82 -35.63 3.21
N ARG A 626 0.47 -35.77 3.52
CA ARG A 626 1.42 -34.64 3.50
C ARG A 626 1.85 -34.23 2.09
N SER A 627 1.54 -35.03 1.05
CA SER A 627 1.99 -34.75 -0.32
C SER A 627 1.40 -33.45 -0.88
N VAL A 628 0.16 -33.11 -0.48
CA VAL A 628 -0.56 -31.91 -0.94
C VAL A 628 -0.02 -30.60 -0.34
N ILE A 629 0.70 -30.66 0.79
CA ILE A 629 1.28 -29.45 1.43
C ILE A 629 2.28 -28.76 0.49
N LYS A 630 3.05 -29.54 -0.28
CA LYS A 630 4.00 -28.98 -1.25
C LYS A 630 3.28 -28.24 -2.37
N LEU A 631 2.11 -28.73 -2.80
CA LEU A 631 1.30 -28.09 -3.84
C LEU A 631 0.64 -26.81 -3.32
N ALA A 632 0.11 -26.85 -2.09
CA ALA A 632 -0.43 -25.67 -1.41
C ALA A 632 0.61 -24.54 -1.31
N LYS A 633 1.84 -24.86 -0.86
CA LYS A 633 2.95 -23.89 -0.80
C LYS A 633 3.29 -23.30 -2.17
N LYS A 634 3.28 -24.10 -3.23
CA LYS A 634 3.56 -23.64 -4.59
C LYS A 634 2.49 -22.67 -5.10
N LEU A 635 1.20 -23.01 -4.91
CA LEU A 635 0.09 -22.11 -5.25
C LEU A 635 0.19 -20.79 -4.49
N TYR A 636 0.41 -20.86 -3.17
CA TYR A 636 0.60 -19.68 -2.33
C TYR A 636 1.75 -18.82 -2.85
N ALA A 637 2.93 -19.42 -3.08
CA ALA A 637 4.11 -18.71 -3.56
C ALA A 637 3.87 -18.02 -4.91
N SER A 638 3.19 -18.70 -5.85
CA SER A 638 2.88 -18.10 -7.17
C SER A 638 1.90 -16.92 -7.04
N ALA A 639 0.86 -17.06 -6.21
CA ALA A 639 -0.11 -16.00 -5.96
C ALA A 639 0.53 -14.78 -5.27
N VAL A 640 1.48 -14.99 -4.35
CA VAL A 640 2.24 -13.89 -3.73
C VAL A 640 3.20 -13.24 -4.73
N ALA A 641 3.93 -14.03 -5.51
CA ALA A 641 4.95 -13.53 -6.43
C ALA A 641 4.34 -12.75 -7.61
N ASN A 642 3.23 -13.24 -8.16
CA ASN A 642 2.69 -12.77 -9.43
C ASN A 642 1.27 -12.19 -9.32
N GLY A 643 0.53 -12.57 -8.28
CA GLY A 643 -0.89 -12.25 -8.13
C GLY A 643 -1.18 -10.95 -7.40
N LEU A 644 -0.18 -10.19 -6.96
CA LEU A 644 -0.37 -8.98 -6.15
C LEU A 644 -0.17 -7.69 -6.94
N ASN A 645 -1.09 -6.76 -6.74
CA ASN A 645 -0.99 -5.38 -7.20
C ASN A 645 0.16 -4.67 -6.50
N ARG A 646 1.06 -4.15 -7.33
CA ARG A 646 2.34 -3.56 -6.93
C ARG A 646 2.17 -2.26 -6.13
N LYS A 647 1.11 -1.49 -6.40
CA LYS A 647 0.80 -0.22 -5.72
C LYS A 647 0.07 -0.42 -4.40
N THR A 648 -0.90 -1.33 -4.38
CA THR A 648 -1.83 -1.48 -3.24
C THR A 648 -1.45 -2.61 -2.29
N GLY A 649 -0.68 -3.59 -2.78
CA GLY A 649 -0.37 -4.84 -2.07
C GLY A 649 -1.56 -5.81 -1.98
N LEU A 650 -2.66 -5.54 -2.71
CA LEU A 650 -3.86 -6.39 -2.78
C LEU A 650 -3.73 -7.39 -3.93
N ALA A 651 -4.34 -8.57 -3.82
CA ALA A 651 -4.40 -9.51 -4.92
C ALA A 651 -5.24 -8.97 -6.09
N TYR A 652 -4.77 -9.17 -7.31
CA TYR A 652 -5.52 -8.91 -8.54
C TYR A 652 -6.72 -9.84 -8.64
N ASN A 653 -7.73 -9.41 -9.40
CA ASN A 653 -8.88 -10.25 -9.73
C ASN A 653 -8.46 -11.43 -10.61
N THR A 654 -7.68 -11.18 -11.66
CA THR A 654 -7.20 -12.24 -12.57
C THR A 654 -5.79 -11.96 -13.08
N ILE A 655 -5.04 -13.04 -13.30
CA ILE A 655 -3.72 -13.06 -13.95
C ILE A 655 -3.72 -14.12 -15.06
N SER A 656 -2.77 -14.04 -15.98
CA SER A 656 -2.52 -15.10 -16.96
C SER A 656 -1.85 -16.32 -16.32
N ARG A 657 -1.74 -17.41 -17.07
CA ARG A 657 -0.94 -18.60 -16.69
C ARG A 657 0.47 -18.25 -16.24
N HIS A 658 1.07 -17.24 -16.86
CA HIS A 658 2.45 -16.82 -16.59
C HIS A 658 2.54 -15.62 -15.62
N GLY A 659 1.44 -15.26 -14.95
CA GLY A 659 1.46 -14.24 -13.92
C GLY A 659 1.37 -12.79 -14.42
N MET A 660 0.95 -12.57 -15.66
CA MET A 660 0.68 -11.21 -16.16
C MET A 660 -0.71 -10.76 -15.72
N PRO A 661 -0.88 -9.56 -15.12
CA PRO A 661 -2.19 -9.07 -14.73
C PRO A 661 -3.15 -8.93 -15.92
N ILE A 662 -4.39 -9.43 -15.77
CA ILE A 662 -5.45 -9.32 -16.78
C ILE A 662 -6.52 -8.33 -16.30
N ASP A 663 -7.14 -8.60 -15.14
CA ASP A 663 -7.99 -7.64 -14.43
C ASP A 663 -7.21 -7.10 -13.22
N THR A 664 -6.76 -5.85 -13.34
CA THR A 664 -5.87 -5.20 -12.38
C THR A 664 -6.60 -4.63 -11.15
N ASN A 665 -7.93 -4.75 -11.09
CA ASN A 665 -8.68 -4.40 -9.90
C ASN A 665 -8.53 -5.48 -8.82
N SER A 666 -8.91 -5.11 -7.59
CA SER A 666 -8.82 -5.98 -6.44
C SER A 666 -10.17 -6.05 -5.73
N ARG A 667 -10.80 -7.23 -5.77
CA ARG A 667 -11.93 -7.56 -4.91
C ARG A 667 -11.46 -7.86 -3.49
N SER A 668 -12.39 -7.89 -2.55
CA SER A 668 -12.08 -8.07 -1.13
C SER A 668 -11.94 -9.55 -0.73
N TRP A 669 -12.65 -10.48 -1.38
CA TRP A 669 -12.57 -11.92 -1.08
C TRP A 669 -11.21 -12.58 -1.36
N PRO A 670 -10.42 -12.24 -2.41
CA PRO A 670 -9.09 -12.82 -2.57
C PRO A 670 -8.17 -12.50 -1.38
N GLN A 671 -8.42 -11.36 -0.73
CA GLN A 671 -7.62 -10.89 0.40
C GLN A 671 -7.93 -11.69 1.66
N THR A 672 -9.20 -12.04 1.87
CA THR A 672 -9.63 -12.92 2.96
C THR A 672 -9.12 -14.35 2.76
N GLU A 673 -9.11 -14.85 1.51
CA GLU A 673 -8.54 -16.16 1.19
C GLU A 673 -7.02 -16.18 1.39
N ALA A 674 -6.32 -15.09 1.08
CA ALA A 674 -4.90 -14.97 1.35
C ALA A 674 -4.56 -15.03 2.85
N ILE A 675 -5.44 -14.49 3.71
CA ILE A 675 -5.32 -14.62 5.18
C ILE A 675 -5.51 -16.09 5.59
N LYS A 676 -6.58 -16.75 5.12
CA LYS A 676 -6.85 -18.18 5.39
C LYS A 676 -5.68 -19.07 4.97
N ALA A 677 -5.11 -18.82 3.79
CA ALA A 677 -3.97 -19.58 3.27
C ALA A 677 -2.71 -19.41 4.13
N ALA A 678 -2.41 -18.17 4.53
CA ALA A 678 -1.27 -17.88 5.40
C ALA A 678 -1.43 -18.54 6.79
N LEU A 679 -2.63 -18.44 7.38
CA LEU A 679 -2.98 -19.10 8.64
C LEU A 679 -2.83 -20.63 8.54
N ALA A 680 -3.28 -21.22 7.43
CA ALA A 680 -3.19 -22.65 7.23
C ALA A 680 -1.73 -23.13 7.11
N LEU A 681 -0.90 -22.38 6.38
CA LEU A 681 0.50 -22.74 6.11
C LEU A 681 1.45 -22.51 7.29
N ASP A 682 1.12 -21.61 8.23
CA ASP A 682 1.93 -21.41 9.44
C ASP A 682 2.12 -22.73 10.19
N GLY A 683 3.37 -23.06 10.56
CA GLY A 683 3.70 -24.30 11.26
C GLY A 683 3.78 -25.57 10.39
N ASN A 684 3.69 -25.48 9.05
CA ASN A 684 3.83 -26.64 8.15
C ASN A 684 5.20 -26.66 7.44
N ASP A 685 6.31 -26.78 8.16
CA ASP A 685 7.69 -26.84 7.61
C ASP A 685 8.04 -25.67 6.68
N GLY A 686 7.56 -24.47 7.02
CA GLY A 686 7.76 -23.22 6.27
C GLY A 686 8.30 -22.10 7.16
N PRO A 687 8.55 -20.91 6.58
CA PRO A 687 8.90 -19.74 7.38
C PRO A 687 7.78 -19.38 8.35
N ASP A 688 8.13 -18.63 9.39
CA ASP A 688 7.14 -18.06 10.32
C ASP A 688 6.25 -17.06 9.58
N LEU A 689 4.97 -17.37 9.40
CA LEU A 689 4.04 -16.55 8.60
C LEU A 689 3.29 -15.54 9.45
N LYS A 690 3.54 -15.46 10.75
CA LYS A 690 2.83 -14.55 11.67
C LYS A 690 2.91 -13.08 11.25
N PRO A 691 4.09 -12.54 10.88
CA PRO A 691 4.17 -11.17 10.41
C PRO A 691 3.38 -10.94 9.11
N GLU A 692 3.38 -11.94 8.23
CA GLU A 692 2.64 -11.88 6.97
C GLU A 692 1.12 -11.92 7.20
N ILE A 693 0.64 -12.78 8.10
CA ILE A 693 -0.76 -12.88 8.50
C ILE A 693 -1.26 -11.53 9.01
N GLU A 694 -0.52 -10.92 9.93
CA GLU A 694 -0.87 -9.61 10.47
C GLU A 694 -0.84 -8.51 9.40
N ALA A 695 0.16 -8.51 8.52
CA ALA A 695 0.23 -7.56 7.41
C ALA A 695 -0.97 -7.70 6.45
N ARG A 696 -1.43 -8.94 6.20
CA ARG A 696 -2.60 -9.22 5.38
C ARG A 696 -3.90 -8.78 6.05
N VAL A 697 -4.05 -9.01 7.36
CA VAL A 697 -5.19 -8.49 8.13
C VAL A 697 -5.19 -6.97 8.11
N GLY A 698 -4.04 -6.33 8.36
CA GLY A 698 -3.92 -4.87 8.30
C GLY A 698 -4.25 -4.29 6.93
N ARG A 699 -3.84 -4.94 5.83
CA ARG A 699 -4.23 -4.54 4.47
C ARG A 699 -5.73 -4.70 4.22
N LEU A 700 -6.34 -5.81 4.65
CA LEU A 700 -7.79 -6.00 4.56
C LEU A 700 -8.52 -4.87 5.29
N PHE A 701 -8.08 -4.53 6.51
CA PHE A 701 -8.68 -3.45 7.28
C PHE A 701 -8.53 -2.10 6.59
N ARG A 702 -7.29 -1.72 6.25
CA ARG A 702 -6.98 -0.45 5.61
C ARG A 702 -7.79 -0.20 4.34
N TRP A 703 -7.87 -1.18 3.45
CA TRP A 703 -8.41 -0.99 2.11
C TRP A 703 -9.91 -1.28 2.02
N HIS A 704 -10.39 -2.29 2.75
CA HIS A 704 -11.75 -2.79 2.58
C HIS A 704 -12.66 -2.46 3.76
N ILE A 705 -12.18 -2.48 5.01
CA ILE A 705 -13.06 -2.33 6.19
C ILE A 705 -13.08 -0.90 6.72
N ASP A 706 -11.93 -0.34 7.12
CA ASP A 706 -11.85 0.99 7.73
C ASP A 706 -12.10 2.12 6.72
N ALA A 707 -11.98 1.82 5.43
CA ALA A 707 -12.35 2.73 4.34
C ALA A 707 -13.87 2.80 4.12
N ALA A 708 -14.65 1.87 4.70
CA ALA A 708 -16.10 1.81 4.54
C ALA A 708 -16.82 2.38 5.78
N PRO A 709 -18.12 2.73 5.64
CA PRO A 709 -18.97 2.99 6.79
C PRO A 709 -19.02 1.78 7.75
N LYS A 710 -19.29 2.04 9.03
CA LYS A 710 -19.28 1.02 10.09
C LYS A 710 -20.13 -0.20 9.74
N GLY A 711 -19.56 -1.39 9.93
CA GLY A 711 -20.21 -2.68 9.64
C GLY A 711 -20.30 -3.07 8.16
N LEU A 712 -19.81 -2.22 7.27
CA LEU A 712 -19.74 -2.47 5.83
C LEU A 712 -18.28 -2.68 5.38
N TRP A 713 -18.09 -2.90 4.07
CA TRP A 713 -16.77 -2.96 3.42
C TRP A 713 -16.84 -2.42 1.99
N ILE A 714 -15.70 -1.96 1.48
CA ILE A 714 -15.50 -1.65 0.06
C ILE A 714 -15.13 -2.96 -0.65
N ASP A 715 -15.95 -3.49 -1.55
CA ASP A 715 -15.58 -4.74 -2.23
C ASP A 715 -14.52 -4.54 -3.31
N LEU A 716 -14.61 -3.46 -4.10
CA LEU A 716 -13.80 -3.25 -5.30
C LEU A 716 -12.87 -2.04 -5.17
N ILE A 717 -11.57 -2.30 -5.26
CA ILE A 717 -10.48 -1.31 -5.29
C ILE A 717 -9.85 -1.33 -6.68
N SER A 718 -9.64 -0.15 -7.27
CA SER A 718 -8.99 -0.02 -8.57
C SER A 718 -7.48 -0.27 -8.51
N GLU A 719 -6.85 -0.44 -9.67
CA GLU A 719 -5.40 -0.65 -9.76
C GLU A 719 -4.57 0.42 -9.03
N ASN A 720 -5.09 1.65 -8.94
CA ASN A 720 -4.42 2.79 -8.32
C ASN A 720 -4.81 3.00 -6.84
N GLY A 721 -5.53 2.06 -6.22
CA GLY A 721 -5.96 2.17 -4.82
C GLY A 721 -7.20 3.04 -4.61
N ARG A 722 -7.99 3.33 -5.65
CA ARG A 722 -9.24 4.07 -5.48
C ARG A 722 -10.39 3.11 -5.18
N ALA A 723 -11.19 3.40 -4.16
CA ALA A 723 -12.46 2.73 -3.93
C ALA A 723 -13.44 3.04 -5.08
N ILE A 724 -13.88 1.99 -5.78
CA ILE A 724 -14.80 2.11 -6.95
C ILE A 724 -16.02 1.19 -6.82
N ALA A 725 -16.22 0.55 -5.68
CA ALA A 725 -17.44 -0.19 -5.39
C ALA A 725 -18.66 0.75 -5.38
N GLU A 726 -19.79 0.28 -5.91
CA GLU A 726 -21.07 1.00 -5.91
C GLU A 726 -21.95 0.58 -4.72
N ASP A 727 -21.74 -0.62 -4.20
CA ASP A 727 -22.47 -1.20 -3.08
C ASP A 727 -21.65 -2.27 -2.34
N VAL A 728 -22.29 -2.90 -1.36
CA VAL A 728 -21.71 -3.88 -0.45
C VAL A 728 -22.37 -5.25 -0.68
N PRO A 729 -21.77 -6.13 -1.51
CA PRO A 729 -22.38 -7.38 -1.91
C PRO A 729 -22.39 -8.44 -0.78
N ALA A 730 -23.57 -8.90 -0.39
CA ALA A 730 -23.78 -9.88 0.69
C ALA A 730 -23.04 -11.21 0.46
N SER A 731 -22.73 -11.56 -0.79
CA SER A 731 -21.98 -12.76 -1.16
C SER A 731 -20.55 -12.78 -0.61
N ILE A 732 -20.01 -11.64 -0.19
CA ILE A 732 -18.66 -11.48 0.36
C ILE A 732 -18.64 -11.66 1.88
N PHE A 733 -19.77 -11.44 2.56
CA PHE A 733 -19.82 -11.49 4.03
C PHE A 733 -19.32 -12.82 4.61
N TYR A 734 -19.64 -13.92 3.93
CA TYR A 734 -19.13 -15.26 4.19
C TYR A 734 -17.60 -15.31 4.28
N HIS A 735 -16.90 -14.70 3.32
CA HIS A 735 -15.44 -14.74 3.23
C HIS A 735 -14.80 -13.89 4.34
N MET A 736 -15.39 -12.72 4.62
CA MET A 736 -14.96 -11.82 5.69
C MET A 736 -15.07 -12.48 7.06
N ILE A 737 -16.24 -13.04 7.39
CA ILE A 737 -16.46 -13.73 8.66
C ILE A 737 -15.51 -14.92 8.76
N THR A 738 -15.43 -15.77 7.74
CA THR A 738 -14.59 -16.97 7.81
C THR A 738 -13.13 -16.64 8.11
N ALA A 739 -12.51 -15.72 7.35
CA ALA A 739 -11.11 -15.36 7.52
C ALA A 739 -10.85 -14.69 8.87
N LEU A 740 -11.71 -13.75 9.29
CA LEU A 740 -11.53 -13.02 10.54
C LEU A 740 -11.83 -13.88 11.78
N THR A 741 -12.73 -14.85 11.69
CA THR A 741 -12.92 -15.86 12.73
C THR A 741 -11.70 -16.76 12.88
N GLN A 742 -11.13 -17.23 11.76
CA GLN A 742 -9.92 -18.05 11.80
C GLN A 742 -8.74 -17.27 12.38
N TYR A 743 -8.54 -16.02 11.93
CA TYR A 743 -7.54 -15.13 12.50
C TYR A 743 -7.75 -14.90 14.00
N ARG A 744 -8.99 -14.61 14.44
CA ARG A 744 -9.31 -14.43 15.86
C ARG A 744 -8.91 -15.64 16.69
N LYS A 745 -9.33 -16.85 16.27
CA LYS A 745 -8.96 -18.10 16.95
C LYS A 745 -7.45 -18.24 17.04
N PHE A 746 -6.75 -17.96 15.95
CA PHE A 746 -5.30 -18.08 15.88
C PHE A 746 -4.56 -17.06 16.76
N ALA A 747 -4.93 -15.78 16.68
CA ALA A 747 -4.34 -14.70 17.46
C ALA A 747 -4.60 -14.82 18.97
N GLN A 748 -5.71 -15.44 19.40
CA GLN A 748 -5.97 -15.73 20.81
C GLN A 748 -4.93 -16.70 21.41
N HIS A 749 -4.44 -17.66 20.62
CA HIS A 749 -3.40 -18.60 21.07
C HIS A 749 -2.03 -17.91 21.20
N TRP A 750 -1.78 -16.82 20.47
CA TRP A 750 -0.51 -16.08 20.51
C TRP A 750 -0.33 -15.21 21.76
N LYS A 751 -1.42 -14.78 22.41
CA LYS A 751 -1.33 -13.99 23.66
C LYS A 751 -1.03 -14.85 24.90
N LEU A 752 -1.07 -16.17 24.78
CA LEU A 752 -0.94 -17.12 25.89
C LEU A 752 0.43 -17.83 25.93
N GLY A 753 1.27 -17.65 24.92
CA GLY A 753 2.65 -18.15 24.86
C GLY A 753 3.63 -16.99 24.75
#